data_AF-A0A0M4DJF1-F1
#
_entry.id   AF-A0A0M4DJF1-F1
#
_cell.length_a   1.000
_cell.length_b   1.000
_cell.length_c   1.000
_cell.angle_alpha   90.00
_cell.angle_beta   90.00
_cell.angle_gamma   90.00
#
_symmetry.space_group_name_H-M   'P 1'
#
loop_
_entity.id
_entity.type
_entity.pdbx_description
1 polymer ?
#
loop_
_entity_poly.entity_id
_entity_poly.type
_entity_poly.pdbx_seq_one_letter_code
_entity_poly.pdbx_strand_id
1 'polypeptide(L)'
;MTVLAGHIGAIVYTILGNTVNTQYKVQVSAPNLSMEEFTLSTYGFMAPDAYIPPQVFSSRLATVTQKGESISAAKAGEALKAPLGAALFMLYADYTMEGPSQCTEEGATFDCWTIKGTGLSHTRRVDDGTMTFTTIKGGGAAGDTENLGEGKYQASFTTGAQAALNVIEAVGEATMTVPEVFFDSRTLDSIRTGYRSDTLPTRTVTVKTGQKALFDKKTGEILGNIPQKIFYDVYGVEVPTKISPTLVSLGEGGMARENVVVTYTLLPEGASPAGYVAASAHIDLFSVDSTGEDSWEDFLVGQATTGRGTAQWAKGKVFDPNRKYFVQTVLNRGSDAEIRGERVPLPTLLADLDIDSDNNAGWKADGTHNLPKRDALEDQVEDQVGRPGKVLKANLVDTDGDKVPGYADGIDRNGQEGDGASEPFCPLVFELGGSVFDPARATVSFQYAGSDPAGVEKVVSADETVSYTLAPGALRLWIKDGQFSRKVADIAQGGDYVVPDKAYPLNWFEPVAGPKGWTLFVEGVRGVTSAEEKKITLTVDPDGEGPLAAVEGDLVLVTSIFAGLVPDYNHDRVIDEEDRARAAQGDIFYFWINDDDDSGETGGDDIPGEHSLGGELDCANYKVDGVRDLIDFFPVALDVKPLVGIFPPNTYTYRLKSAAENLKIVFPELTTATVANYLVDVDTARAIAFRPSFPVPMNKWPTDGAYNIEARRNLAALLASVGVQDAPPVVLLEGVKPGTAPLVLEIKDQTGNQVFTTSLNLSLDGVEQMFRQKNLIKVLSSLEEMGEQEFEQYYIPSVPPVGPEDRLISNDFINSEHFEGFDADNDDNDFIHVHGYNVNDQDARGEQSETFKRLYWSGSQARFWGITWYGWDTQLTVPVAGVGTRTPNYHLNVRRAFETGRLLKDFVVISELSNATIFAHSLGNMVVSSAIAEGMDIGRYLMVNAAVAEEAFTPQSAYAEGGTADGTGAYAYGTPWRTATSAWMYHPAWRYPDGVEVDFEEGYLPKLWASEWYKLFGTDDGRSTLTWRDRFARVRNSDSDSDSETYVYYAPTDEAFRPFNYSVEMAATDPDGNHYQPNVADLPGTEDVVFNWRPWDRSHLGYYAFALQELFKGQTSAIIGDDSDTGGWEFNLNPQDGYVFMGVKIPVSLANSYGKEQFRTKPFFSKNPDRDGLYSPQAVSIPSLLKEEMLANEIPALTNAAGHRGVGEIRVDHPDRDIDIRLAYAVNKPWPQDRLNGFEWKHSDIYVVAYPYLSGLYDEWAKRIKGE
;
A
#
# COMPACT_ATOMS: atom_id res chain seq x y z
N MET A 1 -88.07 -9.37 -47.13
CA MET A 1 -88.45 -10.03 -45.87
C MET A 1 -87.43 -9.59 -44.84
N THR A 2 -87.79 -8.67 -43.94
CA THR A 2 -86.86 -8.20 -42.91
C THR A 2 -86.94 -9.19 -41.76
N VAL A 3 -85.93 -10.05 -41.64
CA VAL A 3 -85.82 -10.99 -40.53
C VAL A 3 -84.91 -10.36 -39.49
N LEU A 4 -85.47 -10.00 -38.33
CA LEU A 4 -84.69 -9.62 -37.15
C LEU A 4 -84.14 -10.90 -36.53
N ALA A 5 -82.83 -11.13 -36.68
CA ALA A 5 -82.13 -12.19 -35.97
C ALA A 5 -81.79 -11.69 -34.55
N GLY A 6 -82.11 -12.49 -33.53
CA GLY A 6 -81.77 -12.21 -32.13
C GLY A 6 -80.30 -12.48 -31.75
N HIS A 7 -79.38 -12.45 -32.72
CA HIS A 7 -77.96 -12.78 -32.54
C HIS A 7 -77.06 -11.78 -33.31
N ILE A 8 -75.85 -11.55 -32.79
CA ILE A 8 -74.86 -10.66 -33.42
C ILE A 8 -74.18 -11.44 -34.56
N GLY A 9 -74.26 -10.89 -35.78
CA GLY A 9 -73.84 -11.54 -37.03
C GLY A 9 -75.02 -12.16 -37.79
N ALA A 10 -75.18 -11.81 -39.08
CA ALA A 10 -76.26 -12.30 -39.92
C ALA A 10 -75.70 -13.22 -41.02
N ILE A 11 -75.85 -14.54 -40.85
CA ILE A 11 -75.70 -15.47 -41.98
C ILE A 11 -77.08 -15.61 -42.63
N VAL A 12 -77.23 -15.04 -43.82
CA VAL A 12 -78.46 -15.13 -44.60
C VAL A 12 -78.42 -16.36 -45.49
N TYR A 13 -79.06 -17.44 -45.03
CA TYR A 13 -79.39 -18.58 -45.90
C TYR A 13 -80.68 -18.25 -46.65
N THR A 14 -80.54 -17.71 -47.87
CA THR A 14 -81.68 -17.44 -48.74
C THR A 14 -81.86 -18.57 -49.76
N ILE A 15 -83.06 -19.11 -49.85
CA ILE A 15 -83.46 -19.98 -50.95
C ILE A 15 -83.97 -19.04 -52.03
N LEU A 16 -83.15 -18.80 -53.06
CA LEU A 16 -83.55 -17.99 -54.20
C LEU A 16 -84.58 -18.82 -54.99
N GLY A 17 -85.87 -18.47 -54.85
CA GLY A 17 -86.97 -19.15 -55.52
C GLY A 17 -86.87 -19.15 -57.05
N ASN A 18 -87.85 -19.78 -57.72
CA ASN A 18 -87.98 -20.03 -59.17
C ASN A 18 -87.34 -19.00 -60.12
N THR A 19 -86.02 -19.01 -60.26
CA THR A 19 -85.28 -18.08 -61.10
C THR A 19 -84.05 -18.74 -61.68
N VAL A 20 -83.80 -18.49 -62.96
CA VAL A 20 -82.67 -19.02 -63.73
C VAL A 20 -81.84 -17.84 -64.21
N ASN A 21 -80.51 -17.89 -64.05
CA ASN A 21 -79.59 -16.82 -64.44
C ASN A 21 -79.97 -15.45 -63.86
N THR A 22 -80.60 -15.42 -62.69
CA THR A 22 -81.11 -14.18 -62.11
C THR A 22 -80.10 -13.64 -61.11
N GLN A 23 -79.75 -12.37 -61.27
CA GLN A 23 -78.90 -11.65 -60.34
C GLN A 23 -79.75 -10.88 -59.34
N TYR A 24 -79.50 -11.14 -58.07
CA TYR A 24 -80.06 -10.42 -56.94
C TYR A 24 -78.99 -9.54 -56.33
N LYS A 25 -79.24 -8.23 -56.28
CA LYS A 25 -78.44 -7.34 -55.45
C LYS A 25 -78.95 -7.44 -54.01
N VAL A 26 -78.08 -7.88 -53.12
CA VAL A 26 -78.36 -7.92 -51.69
C VAL A 26 -77.61 -6.77 -51.07
N GLN A 27 -78.37 -5.87 -50.44
CA GLN A 27 -77.82 -4.83 -49.59
C GLN A 27 -77.96 -5.28 -48.14
N VAL A 28 -76.85 -5.24 -47.43
CA VAL A 28 -76.82 -5.51 -45.99
C VAL A 28 -76.43 -4.22 -45.30
N SER A 29 -77.23 -3.81 -44.33
CA SER A 29 -76.98 -2.62 -43.52
C SER A 29 -77.25 -2.93 -42.06
N ALA A 30 -76.40 -2.40 -41.18
CA ALA A 30 -76.62 -2.39 -39.73
C ALA A 30 -76.43 -0.94 -39.22
N PRO A 31 -77.07 -0.56 -38.09
CA PRO A 31 -76.87 0.77 -37.50
C PRO A 31 -75.38 1.03 -37.25
N ASN A 32 -74.89 2.21 -37.64
CA ASN A 32 -73.50 2.67 -37.48
C ASN A 32 -72.43 1.91 -38.29
N LEU A 33 -72.82 1.10 -39.27
CA LEU A 33 -71.92 0.51 -40.26
C LEU A 33 -72.31 0.92 -41.68
N SER A 34 -71.29 1.06 -42.53
CA SER A 34 -71.46 1.35 -43.96
C SER A 34 -72.27 0.24 -44.62
N MET A 35 -73.20 0.61 -45.50
CA MET A 35 -73.96 -0.35 -46.29
C MET A 35 -73.02 -1.08 -47.25
N GLU A 36 -73.06 -2.40 -47.24
CA GLU A 36 -72.31 -3.27 -48.16
C GLU A 36 -73.29 -3.87 -49.18
N GLU A 37 -72.89 -3.90 -50.45
CA GLU A 37 -73.70 -4.44 -51.55
C GLU A 37 -72.93 -5.55 -52.26
N PHE A 38 -73.56 -6.72 -52.39
CA PHE A 38 -73.03 -7.82 -53.18
C PHE A 38 -74.11 -8.43 -54.07
N THR A 39 -73.68 -9.03 -55.18
CA THR A 39 -74.58 -9.63 -56.17
C THR A 39 -74.58 -11.14 -56.02
N LEU A 40 -75.73 -11.72 -55.67
CA LEU A 40 -75.96 -13.16 -55.74
C LEU A 40 -76.50 -13.51 -57.13
N SER A 41 -75.96 -14.56 -57.76
CA SER A 41 -76.45 -15.04 -59.05
C SER A 41 -77.00 -16.46 -58.90
N THR A 42 -78.19 -16.74 -59.43
CA THR A 42 -78.68 -18.13 -59.57
C THR A 42 -78.13 -18.75 -60.84
N TYR A 43 -77.27 -19.76 -60.72
CA TYR A 43 -76.80 -20.59 -61.82
C TYR A 43 -77.44 -21.97 -61.72
N GLY A 44 -78.62 -22.14 -62.30
CA GLY A 44 -79.32 -23.42 -62.35
C GLY A 44 -80.09 -23.54 -63.65
N PHE A 45 -79.77 -24.54 -64.46
CA PHE A 45 -80.54 -24.90 -65.65
C PHE A 45 -81.12 -26.30 -65.42
N MET A 46 -82.44 -26.39 -65.26
CA MET A 46 -83.16 -27.64 -65.31
C MET A 46 -83.72 -27.79 -66.73
N ALA A 47 -83.40 -28.90 -67.41
CA ALA A 47 -83.91 -29.14 -68.75
C ALA A 47 -85.44 -29.24 -68.73
N PRO A 48 -86.14 -28.78 -69.79
CA PRO A 48 -87.57 -28.98 -69.93
C PRO A 48 -87.90 -30.48 -69.74
N ASP A 49 -88.95 -30.76 -68.95
CA ASP A 49 -89.43 -32.11 -68.61
C ASP A 49 -88.56 -32.91 -67.62
N ALA A 50 -87.48 -32.33 -67.07
CA ALA A 50 -86.63 -33.02 -66.10
C ALA A 50 -87.29 -33.17 -64.72
N TYR A 51 -87.36 -34.40 -64.21
CA TYR A 51 -87.91 -34.72 -62.90
C TYR A 51 -86.79 -34.91 -61.88
N ILE A 52 -86.88 -34.24 -60.73
CA ILE A 52 -85.99 -34.44 -59.57
C ILE A 52 -86.76 -35.23 -58.49
N PRO A 53 -86.35 -36.48 -58.20
CA PRO A 53 -86.93 -37.24 -57.10
C PRO A 53 -86.73 -36.51 -55.77
N PRO A 54 -87.66 -36.60 -54.81
CA PRO A 54 -87.49 -36.00 -53.48
C PRO A 54 -86.22 -36.52 -52.79
N GLN A 55 -85.43 -35.61 -52.20
CA GLN A 55 -84.18 -35.95 -51.50
C GLN A 55 -84.00 -35.04 -50.30
N VAL A 56 -83.38 -35.56 -49.24
CA VAL A 56 -82.96 -34.76 -48.09
C VAL A 56 -81.51 -34.36 -48.27
N PHE A 57 -81.16 -33.13 -47.93
CA PHE A 57 -79.78 -32.65 -47.89
C PHE A 57 -79.50 -32.07 -46.52
N SER A 58 -78.24 -32.16 -46.13
CA SER A 58 -77.73 -31.45 -44.97
C SER A 58 -76.69 -30.42 -45.37
N SER A 59 -76.62 -29.32 -44.62
CA SER A 59 -75.58 -28.31 -44.72
C SER A 59 -74.95 -28.04 -43.36
N ARG A 60 -73.63 -27.89 -43.33
CA ARG A 60 -72.91 -27.44 -42.13
C ARG A 60 -73.32 -26.02 -41.79
N LEU A 61 -73.61 -25.75 -40.52
CA LEU A 61 -73.65 -24.38 -39.99
C LEU A 61 -72.31 -24.07 -39.34
N ALA A 62 -71.90 -22.81 -39.43
CA ALA A 62 -70.69 -22.35 -38.75
C ALA A 62 -70.88 -22.47 -37.24
N THR A 63 -69.89 -23.05 -36.56
CA THR A 63 -69.83 -23.08 -35.09
C THR A 63 -69.39 -21.71 -34.62
N VAL A 64 -70.37 -20.88 -34.26
CA VAL A 64 -70.16 -19.49 -33.82
C VAL A 64 -70.81 -19.24 -32.46
N THR A 65 -70.19 -18.42 -31.62
CA THR A 65 -70.78 -18.02 -30.34
C THR A 65 -71.87 -16.97 -30.51
N GLN A 66 -72.52 -16.58 -29.41
CA GLN A 66 -73.48 -15.46 -29.40
C GLN A 66 -72.86 -14.12 -29.82
N LYS A 67 -71.53 -13.98 -29.71
CA LYS A 67 -70.77 -12.80 -30.18
C LYS A 67 -70.41 -12.87 -31.67
N GLY A 68 -70.73 -13.97 -32.35
CA GLY A 68 -70.40 -14.20 -33.76
C GLY A 68 -68.97 -14.70 -34.00
N GLU A 69 -68.25 -15.11 -32.94
CA GLU A 69 -66.88 -15.61 -33.04
C GLU A 69 -66.87 -17.08 -33.45
N SER A 70 -66.05 -17.45 -34.45
CA SER A 70 -65.92 -18.84 -34.87
C SER A 70 -65.09 -19.64 -33.87
N ILE A 71 -65.68 -20.72 -33.35
CA ILE A 71 -65.04 -21.61 -32.38
C ILE A 71 -64.79 -22.97 -33.00
N SER A 72 -63.53 -23.40 -32.94
CA SER A 72 -63.08 -24.72 -33.40
C SER A 72 -62.20 -25.43 -32.37
N ALA A 73 -62.04 -24.88 -31.16
CA ALA A 73 -61.20 -25.47 -30.13
C ALA A 73 -61.71 -25.15 -28.72
N ALA A 74 -61.38 -26.03 -27.79
CA ALA A 74 -61.52 -25.84 -26.36
C ALA A 74 -60.32 -26.48 -25.65
N LYS A 75 -60.10 -26.18 -24.35
CA LYS A 75 -59.11 -26.91 -23.56
C LYS A 75 -59.46 -28.40 -23.55
N ALA A 76 -58.47 -29.28 -23.63
CA ALA A 76 -58.71 -30.73 -23.59
C ALA A 76 -59.55 -31.09 -22.34
N GLY A 77 -60.60 -31.90 -22.54
CA GLY A 77 -61.56 -32.27 -21.51
C GLY A 77 -62.70 -31.25 -21.27
N GLU A 78 -62.65 -30.07 -21.88
CA GLU A 78 -63.67 -29.03 -21.71
C GLU A 78 -64.68 -28.98 -22.86
N ALA A 79 -65.84 -28.40 -22.55
CA ALA A 79 -66.93 -28.15 -23.49
C ALA A 79 -66.60 -26.98 -24.44
N LEU A 80 -66.95 -27.16 -25.71
CA LEU A 80 -66.92 -26.11 -26.72
C LEU A 80 -67.92 -25.00 -26.35
N LYS A 81 -67.49 -23.74 -26.38
CA LYS A 81 -68.36 -22.60 -26.02
C LYS A 81 -69.47 -22.30 -27.03
N ALA A 82 -69.50 -22.99 -28.17
CA ALA A 82 -70.58 -22.97 -29.14
C ALA A 82 -70.97 -24.39 -29.54
N PRO A 83 -72.27 -24.67 -29.75
CA PRO A 83 -72.71 -25.98 -30.21
C PRO A 83 -72.37 -26.21 -31.69
N LEU A 84 -72.21 -27.46 -32.08
CA LEU A 84 -72.14 -27.88 -33.48
C LEU A 84 -73.52 -27.71 -34.11
N GLY A 85 -73.62 -27.04 -35.25
CA GLY A 85 -74.91 -26.74 -35.89
C GLY A 85 -75.00 -27.31 -37.31
N ALA A 86 -76.12 -27.92 -37.65
CA ALA A 86 -76.41 -28.42 -39.00
C ALA A 86 -77.81 -27.97 -39.45
N ALA A 87 -78.00 -27.81 -40.76
CA ALA A 87 -79.30 -27.57 -41.37
C ALA A 87 -79.74 -28.79 -42.20
N LEU A 88 -81.03 -29.09 -42.16
CA LEU A 88 -81.68 -30.18 -42.89
C LEU A 88 -82.78 -29.60 -43.77
N PHE A 89 -82.73 -29.90 -45.07
CA PHE A 89 -83.72 -29.44 -46.03
C PHE A 89 -84.01 -30.51 -47.08
N MET A 90 -85.20 -30.46 -47.65
CA MET A 90 -85.70 -31.39 -48.65
C MET A 90 -85.83 -30.67 -49.98
N LEU A 91 -85.32 -31.27 -51.06
CA LEU A 91 -85.51 -30.83 -52.43
C LEU A 91 -86.48 -31.79 -53.12
N TYR A 92 -87.50 -31.27 -53.78
CA TYR A 92 -88.44 -32.06 -54.59
C TYR A 92 -88.93 -31.25 -55.79
N ALA A 93 -89.29 -31.91 -56.89
CA ALA A 93 -89.84 -31.23 -58.07
C ALA A 93 -91.34 -31.45 -58.22
N ASP A 94 -92.02 -30.44 -58.74
CA ASP A 94 -93.38 -30.61 -59.26
C ASP A 94 -93.30 -31.39 -60.58
N TYR A 95 -94.32 -32.22 -60.81
CA TYR A 95 -94.43 -33.01 -62.02
C TYR A 95 -95.88 -33.08 -62.49
N THR A 96 -96.05 -33.31 -63.78
CA THR A 96 -97.31 -33.69 -64.40
C THR A 96 -97.16 -35.07 -65.02
N MET A 97 -98.28 -35.75 -65.25
CA MET A 97 -98.32 -37.04 -65.94
C MET A 97 -98.81 -36.82 -67.36
N GLU A 98 -97.92 -36.91 -68.35
CA GLU A 98 -98.26 -36.76 -69.77
C GLU A 98 -98.64 -38.12 -70.37
N GLY A 99 -99.84 -38.21 -70.95
CA GLY A 99 -100.39 -39.43 -71.52
C GLY A 99 -101.93 -39.43 -71.53
N PRO A 100 -102.55 -40.57 -71.88
CA PRO A 100 -101.90 -41.84 -72.15
C PRO A 100 -101.11 -41.86 -73.47
N SER A 101 -100.02 -42.61 -73.48
CA SER A 101 -99.26 -43.05 -74.65
C SER A 101 -99.20 -44.59 -74.64
N GLN A 102 -98.87 -45.23 -75.77
CA GLN A 102 -98.84 -46.70 -75.85
C GLN A 102 -97.45 -47.23 -75.42
N CYS A 103 -97.36 -47.83 -74.23
CA CYS A 103 -96.17 -48.54 -73.76
C CYS A 103 -96.28 -50.03 -74.04
N THR A 104 -95.13 -50.69 -74.22
CA THR A 104 -95.05 -52.16 -74.31
C THR A 104 -94.26 -52.71 -73.13
N GLU A 105 -94.85 -53.59 -72.35
CA GLU A 105 -94.18 -54.34 -71.28
C GLU A 105 -94.49 -55.82 -71.50
N GLU A 106 -93.45 -56.66 -71.53
CA GLU A 106 -93.56 -58.13 -71.74
C GLU A 106 -94.40 -58.55 -72.97
N GLY A 107 -94.36 -57.74 -74.03
CA GLY A 107 -95.05 -58.02 -75.30
C GLY A 107 -96.52 -57.59 -75.35
N ALA A 108 -97.09 -57.03 -74.28
CA ALA A 108 -98.43 -56.46 -74.26
C ALA A 108 -98.38 -54.92 -74.30
N THR A 109 -99.18 -54.32 -75.17
CA THR A 109 -99.36 -52.86 -75.26
C THR A 109 -100.43 -52.38 -74.28
N PHE A 110 -100.13 -51.33 -73.52
CA PHE A 110 -101.05 -50.71 -72.57
C PHE A 110 -100.90 -49.19 -72.54
N ASP A 111 -101.96 -48.50 -72.11
CA ASP A 111 -101.93 -47.06 -71.88
C ASP A 111 -101.03 -46.75 -70.69
N CYS A 112 -100.02 -45.91 -70.94
CA CYS A 112 -99.06 -45.49 -69.94
C CYS A 112 -98.88 -43.98 -69.92
N TRP A 113 -98.52 -43.49 -68.74
CA TRP A 113 -98.22 -42.10 -68.51
C TRP A 113 -96.72 -41.91 -68.25
N THR A 114 -96.25 -40.73 -68.65
CA THR A 114 -94.86 -40.29 -68.49
C THR A 114 -94.80 -39.16 -67.50
N ILE A 115 -93.95 -39.29 -66.48
CA ILE A 115 -93.60 -38.23 -65.55
C ILE A 115 -92.86 -37.14 -66.32
N LYS A 116 -93.42 -35.94 -66.32
CA LYS A 116 -92.80 -34.74 -66.85
C LYS A 116 -92.61 -33.72 -65.74
N GLY A 117 -91.36 -33.38 -65.45
CA GLY A 117 -91.09 -32.31 -64.51
C GLY A 117 -91.58 -30.97 -65.06
N THR A 118 -92.19 -30.15 -64.22
CA THR A 118 -92.70 -28.83 -64.63
C THR A 118 -91.59 -27.79 -64.82
N GLY A 119 -90.34 -28.16 -64.52
CA GLY A 119 -89.20 -27.25 -64.43
C GLY A 119 -89.11 -26.48 -63.11
N LEU A 120 -90.04 -26.72 -62.16
CA LEU A 120 -90.03 -26.11 -60.83
C LEU A 120 -89.57 -27.11 -59.77
N SER A 121 -88.53 -26.73 -59.01
CA SER A 121 -88.11 -27.45 -57.81
C SER A 121 -88.38 -26.64 -56.56
N HIS A 122 -88.92 -27.30 -55.55
CA HIS A 122 -89.18 -26.76 -54.22
C HIS A 122 -88.11 -27.21 -53.25
N THR A 123 -87.71 -26.30 -52.37
CA THR A 123 -86.89 -26.64 -51.21
C THR A 123 -87.68 -26.33 -49.95
N ARG A 124 -87.85 -27.31 -49.06
CA ARG A 124 -88.50 -27.16 -47.75
C ARG A 124 -87.50 -27.44 -46.64
N ARG A 125 -87.53 -26.65 -45.57
CA ARG A 125 -86.82 -26.98 -44.33
C ARG A 125 -87.45 -28.21 -43.67
N VAL A 126 -86.64 -29.01 -43.00
CA VAL A 126 -87.11 -30.25 -42.35
C VAL A 126 -87.09 -30.09 -40.84
N ASP A 127 -88.25 -29.76 -40.28
CA ASP A 127 -88.46 -29.59 -38.83
C ASP A 127 -88.85 -30.89 -38.11
N ASP A 128 -89.26 -31.90 -38.88
CA ASP A 128 -89.75 -33.21 -38.44
C ASP A 128 -88.73 -34.33 -38.69
N GLY A 129 -87.45 -33.98 -38.75
CA GLY A 129 -86.34 -34.91 -38.96
C GLY A 129 -85.48 -35.11 -37.71
N THR A 130 -84.42 -35.90 -37.86
CA THR A 130 -83.37 -36.08 -36.84
C THR A 130 -82.00 -35.76 -37.43
N MET A 131 -81.09 -35.30 -36.58
CA MET A 131 -79.69 -35.11 -36.90
C MET A 131 -78.86 -35.83 -35.83
N THR A 132 -77.93 -36.67 -36.23
CA THR A 132 -77.05 -37.39 -35.30
C THR A 132 -75.62 -36.90 -35.49
N PHE A 133 -75.02 -36.38 -34.43
CA PHE A 133 -73.61 -36.00 -34.37
C PHE A 133 -72.83 -37.14 -33.72
N THR A 134 -71.81 -37.66 -34.39
CA THR A 134 -71.02 -38.80 -33.92
C THR A 134 -69.53 -38.47 -34.01
N THR A 135 -68.84 -38.52 -32.89
CA THR A 135 -67.38 -38.40 -32.89
C THR A 135 -66.77 -39.68 -33.47
N ILE A 136 -65.94 -39.54 -34.49
CA ILE A 136 -65.27 -40.66 -35.14
C ILE A 136 -63.75 -40.67 -34.89
N LYS A 137 -63.20 -39.57 -34.35
CA LYS A 137 -61.79 -39.43 -33.97
C LYS A 137 -61.65 -38.45 -32.79
N GLY A 138 -60.64 -38.64 -31.95
CA GLY A 138 -60.21 -37.65 -30.94
C GLY A 138 -60.77 -37.84 -29.51
N GLY A 139 -61.72 -38.76 -29.33
CA GLY A 139 -62.20 -39.16 -27.99
C GLY A 139 -63.18 -38.20 -27.32
N GLY A 140 -63.51 -37.06 -27.93
CA GLY A 140 -64.58 -36.17 -27.47
C GLY A 140 -65.98 -36.73 -27.72
N ALA A 141 -66.99 -36.09 -27.14
CA ALA A 141 -68.38 -36.52 -27.21
C ALA A 141 -69.31 -35.36 -27.60
N ALA A 142 -70.19 -35.61 -28.57
CA ALA A 142 -71.35 -34.76 -28.82
C ALA A 142 -72.44 -35.06 -27.79
N GLY A 143 -73.11 -34.03 -27.29
CA GLY A 143 -74.29 -34.14 -26.44
C GLY A 143 -75.55 -34.48 -27.25
N ASP A 144 -76.70 -34.43 -26.58
CA ASP A 144 -77.99 -34.64 -27.23
C ASP A 144 -78.25 -33.59 -28.32
N THR A 145 -78.82 -34.03 -29.45
CA THR A 145 -79.22 -33.13 -30.52
C THR A 145 -80.50 -32.38 -30.16
N GLU A 146 -80.45 -31.06 -30.21
CA GLU A 146 -81.59 -30.17 -30.10
C GLU A 146 -82.09 -29.75 -31.49
N ASN A 147 -83.40 -29.77 -31.70
CA ASN A 147 -84.06 -29.24 -32.90
C ASN A 147 -84.55 -27.82 -32.62
N LEU A 148 -84.00 -26.86 -33.36
CA LEU A 148 -84.27 -25.43 -33.19
C LEU A 148 -85.44 -24.92 -34.07
N GLY A 149 -86.04 -25.80 -34.87
CA GLY A 149 -86.98 -25.43 -35.92
C GLY A 149 -86.30 -24.74 -37.11
N GLU A 150 -87.08 -24.44 -38.14
CA GLU A 150 -86.60 -23.89 -39.41
C GLU A 150 -85.50 -24.75 -40.08
N GLY A 151 -85.55 -26.06 -39.88
CA GLY A 151 -84.62 -27.06 -40.39
C GLY A 151 -83.27 -27.05 -39.71
N LYS A 152 -83.11 -26.41 -38.54
CA LYS A 152 -81.83 -26.28 -37.85
C LYS A 152 -81.73 -27.23 -36.65
N TYR A 153 -80.58 -27.86 -36.52
CA TYR A 153 -80.26 -28.79 -35.44
C TYR A 153 -78.92 -28.40 -34.83
N GLN A 154 -78.76 -28.60 -33.53
CA GLN A 154 -77.50 -28.35 -32.85
C GLN A 154 -77.19 -29.41 -31.80
N ALA A 155 -75.92 -29.58 -31.46
CA ALA A 155 -75.49 -30.42 -30.34
C ALA A 155 -74.31 -29.75 -29.62
N SER A 156 -74.29 -29.81 -28.29
CA SER A 156 -73.09 -29.44 -27.53
C SER A 156 -71.95 -30.41 -27.83
N PHE A 157 -70.70 -30.00 -27.64
CA PHE A 157 -69.55 -30.87 -27.83
C PHE A 157 -68.54 -30.69 -26.70
N THR A 158 -68.06 -31.79 -26.13
CA THR A 158 -66.96 -31.80 -25.14
C THR A 158 -65.76 -32.50 -25.75
N THR A 159 -64.60 -31.86 -25.72
CA THR A 159 -63.36 -32.43 -26.24
C THR A 159 -62.88 -33.61 -25.37
N GLY A 160 -62.10 -34.53 -25.93
CA GLY A 160 -61.50 -35.63 -25.16
C GLY A 160 -60.51 -35.12 -24.12
N ALA A 161 -60.24 -35.93 -23.09
CA ALA A 161 -59.35 -35.58 -21.97
C ALA A 161 -57.86 -35.41 -22.36
N GLN A 162 -57.48 -35.73 -23.60
CA GLN A 162 -56.14 -35.52 -24.14
C GLN A 162 -56.21 -34.55 -25.32
N ALA A 163 -55.15 -33.75 -25.50
CA ALA A 163 -55.06 -32.85 -26.63
C ALA A 163 -55.05 -33.62 -27.97
N ALA A 164 -56.07 -33.42 -28.80
CA ALA A 164 -56.25 -34.11 -30.08
C ALA A 164 -57.22 -33.37 -31.00
N LEU A 165 -57.07 -33.58 -32.32
CA LEU A 165 -58.11 -33.25 -33.29
C LEU A 165 -59.29 -34.22 -33.12
N ASN A 166 -60.45 -33.67 -32.79
CA ASN A 166 -61.73 -34.38 -32.83
C ASN A 166 -62.39 -34.18 -34.19
N VAL A 167 -62.77 -35.29 -34.84
CA VAL A 167 -63.54 -35.25 -36.09
C VAL A 167 -64.93 -35.77 -35.78
N ILE A 168 -65.94 -34.93 -36.01
CA ILE A 168 -67.34 -35.22 -35.75
C ILE A 168 -68.06 -35.31 -37.08
N GLU A 169 -68.75 -36.42 -37.33
CA GLU A 169 -69.65 -36.54 -38.47
C GLU A 169 -71.10 -36.25 -38.05
N ALA A 170 -71.84 -35.53 -38.88
CA ALA A 170 -73.27 -35.32 -38.72
C ALA A 170 -74.05 -35.89 -39.91
N VAL A 171 -75.07 -36.69 -39.60
CA VAL A 171 -75.97 -37.33 -40.58
C VAL A 171 -77.42 -37.02 -40.21
N GLY A 172 -78.20 -36.60 -41.20
CA GLY A 172 -79.62 -36.29 -41.01
C GLY A 172 -80.53 -37.33 -41.65
N GLU A 173 -81.72 -37.51 -41.08
CA GLU A 173 -82.76 -38.38 -41.61
C GLU A 173 -84.13 -37.68 -41.49
N ALA A 174 -85.00 -37.88 -42.47
CA ALA A 174 -86.34 -37.30 -42.48
C ALA A 174 -87.37 -38.29 -43.00
N THR A 175 -88.55 -38.32 -42.37
CA THR A 175 -89.67 -39.10 -42.89
C THR A 175 -90.51 -38.22 -43.82
N MET A 176 -90.76 -38.69 -45.05
CA MET A 176 -91.48 -37.92 -46.05
C MET A 176 -92.41 -38.79 -46.90
N THR A 177 -93.49 -38.19 -47.38
CA THR A 177 -94.42 -38.81 -48.33
C THR A 177 -94.01 -38.44 -49.75
N VAL A 178 -93.60 -39.42 -50.53
CA VAL A 178 -93.05 -39.24 -51.88
C VAL A 178 -93.90 -40.02 -52.89
N PRO A 179 -93.94 -39.61 -54.16
CA PRO A 179 -94.51 -40.45 -55.22
C PRO A 179 -93.68 -41.72 -55.40
N GLU A 180 -94.34 -42.85 -55.64
CA GLU A 180 -93.70 -44.14 -55.92
C GLU A 180 -93.14 -44.13 -57.33
N VAL A 181 -91.88 -43.70 -57.43
CA VAL A 181 -91.12 -43.62 -58.68
C VAL A 181 -90.01 -44.65 -58.64
N PHE A 182 -89.95 -45.51 -59.66
CA PHE A 182 -88.98 -46.59 -59.70
C PHE A 182 -87.64 -46.13 -60.25
N PHE A 183 -86.55 -46.73 -59.79
CA PHE A 183 -85.20 -46.47 -60.29
C PHE A 183 -84.90 -47.25 -61.58
N ASP A 184 -84.32 -46.60 -62.57
CA ASP A 184 -83.74 -47.26 -63.74
C ASP A 184 -82.24 -47.49 -63.51
N SER A 185 -81.89 -48.75 -63.24
CA SER A 185 -80.49 -49.16 -63.09
C SER A 185 -79.59 -48.87 -64.30
N ARG A 186 -80.16 -48.64 -65.50
CA ARG A 186 -79.39 -48.35 -66.73
C ARG A 186 -79.03 -46.88 -66.87
N THR A 187 -79.93 -45.98 -66.48
CA THR A 187 -79.71 -44.52 -66.56
C THR A 187 -79.31 -43.91 -65.23
N LEU A 188 -79.36 -44.69 -64.14
CA LEU A 188 -79.12 -44.25 -62.77
C LEU A 188 -80.05 -43.11 -62.32
N ASP A 189 -81.24 -43.04 -62.88
CA ASP A 189 -82.24 -42.01 -62.62
C ASP A 189 -83.65 -42.62 -62.46
N SER A 190 -84.66 -41.78 -62.24
CA SER A 190 -86.06 -42.21 -62.21
C SER A 190 -86.50 -42.81 -63.56
N ILE A 191 -87.21 -43.95 -63.54
CA ILE A 191 -88.05 -44.40 -64.65
C ILE A 191 -89.15 -43.36 -64.83
N ARG A 192 -89.19 -42.71 -66.00
CA ARG A 192 -90.15 -41.64 -66.28
C ARG A 192 -91.40 -42.11 -67.01
N THR A 193 -91.31 -43.15 -67.83
CA THR A 193 -92.43 -43.66 -68.65
C THR A 193 -92.81 -45.07 -68.22
N GLY A 194 -94.10 -45.41 -68.33
CA GLY A 194 -94.59 -46.78 -68.10
C GLY A 194 -95.55 -46.93 -66.91
N TYR A 195 -95.97 -45.82 -66.28
CA TYR A 195 -96.95 -45.85 -65.19
C TYR A 195 -98.37 -46.05 -65.74
N ARG A 196 -99.21 -46.84 -65.06
CA ARG A 196 -100.55 -47.26 -65.56
C ARG A 196 -101.70 -46.31 -65.19
N SER A 197 -101.38 -45.17 -64.59
CA SER A 197 -102.36 -44.18 -64.12
C SER A 197 -101.85 -42.77 -64.41
N ASP A 198 -102.78 -41.83 -64.58
CA ASP A 198 -102.53 -40.40 -64.68
C ASP A 198 -102.13 -39.75 -63.34
N THR A 199 -102.06 -40.54 -62.27
CA THR A 199 -101.61 -40.17 -60.93
C THR A 199 -100.67 -41.24 -60.36
N LEU A 200 -99.64 -40.82 -59.61
CA LEU A 200 -98.73 -41.75 -58.93
C LEU A 200 -99.20 -42.03 -57.49
N PRO A 201 -99.19 -43.29 -57.03
CA PRO A 201 -99.39 -43.59 -55.61
C PRO A 201 -98.25 -42.99 -54.79
N THR A 202 -98.55 -42.54 -53.57
CA THR A 202 -97.54 -41.98 -52.65
C THR A 202 -97.24 -42.95 -51.52
N ARG A 203 -96.00 -42.93 -51.03
CA ARG A 203 -95.52 -43.75 -49.91
C ARG A 203 -94.74 -42.90 -48.92
N THR A 204 -94.98 -43.13 -47.64
CA THR A 204 -94.20 -42.52 -46.57
C THR A 204 -92.95 -43.36 -46.32
N VAL A 205 -91.78 -42.75 -46.46
CA VAL A 205 -90.47 -43.39 -46.32
C VAL A 205 -89.52 -42.50 -45.52
N THR A 206 -88.61 -43.10 -44.77
CA THR A 206 -87.51 -42.37 -44.13
C THR A 206 -86.33 -42.33 -45.09
N VAL A 207 -85.84 -41.11 -45.35
CA VAL A 207 -84.79 -40.83 -46.31
C VAL A 207 -83.63 -40.17 -45.56
N LYS A 208 -82.42 -40.71 -45.75
CA LYS A 208 -81.21 -40.12 -45.19
C LYS A 208 -80.71 -38.99 -46.07
N THR A 209 -79.90 -38.09 -45.51
CA THR A 209 -79.24 -37.03 -46.28
C THR A 209 -78.51 -37.60 -47.49
N GLY A 210 -78.64 -36.98 -48.66
CA GLY A 210 -78.08 -37.43 -49.94
C GLY A 210 -78.80 -38.60 -50.63
N GLN A 211 -79.81 -39.22 -50.01
CA GLN A 211 -80.56 -40.33 -50.61
C GLN A 211 -81.71 -39.81 -51.48
N LYS A 212 -81.82 -40.32 -52.71
CA LYS A 212 -82.98 -40.08 -53.58
C LYS A 212 -84.12 -41.01 -53.18
N ALA A 213 -85.33 -40.49 -53.08
CA ALA A 213 -86.52 -41.29 -52.81
C ALA A 213 -87.03 -42.02 -54.05
N LEU A 214 -86.26 -43.02 -54.48
CA LEU A 214 -86.58 -43.92 -55.61
C LEU A 214 -86.70 -45.36 -55.13
N PHE A 215 -87.66 -46.08 -55.68
CA PHE A 215 -87.98 -47.46 -55.30
C PHE A 215 -87.33 -48.46 -56.27
N ASP A 216 -86.78 -49.54 -55.75
CA ASP A 216 -86.33 -50.66 -56.58
C ASP A 216 -87.55 -51.36 -57.21
N LYS A 217 -87.53 -51.56 -58.53
CA LYS A 217 -88.67 -52.13 -59.28
C LYS A 217 -89.01 -53.57 -58.86
N LYS A 218 -88.06 -54.33 -58.30
CA LYS A 218 -88.27 -55.73 -57.88
C LYS A 218 -88.70 -55.84 -56.42
N THR A 219 -88.07 -55.09 -55.51
CA THR A 219 -88.33 -55.21 -54.07
C THR A 219 -89.40 -54.25 -53.58
N GLY A 220 -89.61 -53.12 -54.28
CA GLY A 220 -90.50 -52.06 -53.84
C GLY A 220 -89.99 -51.30 -52.60
N GLU A 221 -88.72 -51.47 -52.22
CA GLU A 221 -88.07 -50.71 -51.15
C GLU A 221 -87.32 -49.51 -51.73
N ILE A 222 -87.10 -48.48 -50.90
CA ILE A 222 -86.26 -47.35 -51.28
C ILE A 222 -84.80 -47.79 -51.44
N LEU A 223 -84.11 -47.30 -52.47
CA LEU A 223 -82.71 -47.65 -52.68
C LEU A 223 -81.81 -47.16 -51.56
N GLY A 224 -80.96 -48.04 -51.03
CA GLY A 224 -79.92 -47.66 -50.08
C GLY A 224 -78.88 -46.72 -50.72
N ASN A 225 -78.49 -45.68 -49.99
CA ASN A 225 -77.38 -44.81 -50.37
C ASN A 225 -76.45 -44.57 -49.17
N ILE A 226 -75.19 -44.23 -49.47
CA ILE A 226 -74.26 -43.70 -48.47
C ILE A 226 -74.77 -42.30 -48.10
N PRO A 227 -75.11 -42.03 -46.82
CA PRO A 227 -75.62 -40.73 -46.43
C PRO A 227 -74.61 -39.62 -46.72
N GLN A 228 -75.08 -38.45 -47.14
CA GLN A 228 -74.28 -37.23 -47.17
C GLN A 228 -73.89 -36.89 -45.73
N LYS A 229 -72.58 -36.94 -45.45
CA LYS A 229 -71.99 -36.61 -44.15
C LYS A 229 -71.46 -35.18 -44.14
N ILE A 230 -71.68 -34.48 -43.03
CA ILE A 230 -71.00 -33.22 -42.72
C ILE A 230 -69.92 -33.50 -41.68
N PHE A 231 -68.75 -32.87 -41.80
CA PHE A 231 -67.65 -33.02 -40.84
C PHE A 231 -67.35 -31.70 -40.10
N TYR A 232 -67.04 -31.83 -38.80
CA TYR A 232 -66.51 -30.78 -37.94
C TYR A 232 -65.15 -31.21 -37.41
N ASP A 233 -64.20 -30.29 -37.46
CA ASP A 233 -62.89 -30.41 -36.83
C ASP A 233 -62.90 -29.55 -35.57
N VAL A 234 -62.75 -30.20 -34.41
CA VAL A 234 -62.70 -29.53 -33.10
C VAL A 234 -61.44 -29.96 -32.36
N TYR A 235 -60.56 -29.01 -32.03
CA TYR A 235 -59.31 -29.29 -31.32
C TYR A 235 -59.53 -29.28 -29.80
N GLY A 236 -59.21 -30.38 -29.14
CA GLY A 236 -58.89 -30.36 -27.71
C GLY A 236 -57.45 -29.90 -27.55
N VAL A 237 -57.21 -28.79 -26.85
CA VAL A 237 -55.90 -28.13 -26.81
C VAL A 237 -55.31 -28.17 -25.41
N GLU A 238 -54.02 -28.47 -25.32
CA GLU A 238 -53.20 -28.27 -24.12
C GLU A 238 -51.99 -27.43 -24.44
N VAL A 239 -51.48 -26.71 -23.45
CA VAL A 239 -50.34 -25.81 -23.62
C VAL A 239 -49.27 -26.02 -22.55
N PRO A 240 -48.49 -27.12 -22.61
CA PRO A 240 -47.36 -27.31 -21.71
C PRO A 240 -46.41 -26.12 -21.77
N THR A 241 -46.06 -25.59 -20.60
CA THR A 241 -45.23 -24.39 -20.43
C THR A 241 -44.00 -24.74 -19.58
N LYS A 242 -42.82 -24.27 -19.99
CA LYS A 242 -41.54 -24.46 -19.31
C LYS A 242 -40.81 -23.13 -19.20
N ILE A 243 -40.04 -22.94 -18.12
CA ILE A 243 -39.29 -21.71 -17.86
C ILE A 243 -37.80 -22.05 -17.79
N SER A 244 -36.95 -21.15 -18.30
CA SER A 244 -35.49 -21.20 -18.18
C SER A 244 -34.96 -19.79 -17.87
N PRO A 245 -34.11 -19.59 -16.85
CA PRO A 245 -33.66 -20.59 -15.88
C PRO A 245 -34.83 -21.08 -14.99
N THR A 246 -34.64 -22.23 -14.32
CA THR A 246 -35.64 -22.78 -13.38
C THR A 246 -35.70 -22.03 -12.05
N LEU A 247 -34.63 -21.31 -11.71
CA LEU A 247 -34.53 -20.38 -10.60
C LEU A 247 -33.98 -19.07 -11.16
N VAL A 248 -34.69 -17.95 -10.96
CA VAL A 248 -34.25 -16.64 -11.42
C VAL A 248 -33.43 -15.98 -10.31
N SER A 249 -32.13 -15.85 -10.53
CA SER A 249 -31.26 -15.06 -9.65
C SER A 249 -31.51 -13.57 -9.85
N LEU A 250 -31.79 -12.89 -8.75
CA LEU A 250 -31.98 -11.45 -8.65
C LEU A 250 -30.76 -10.84 -7.99
N GLY A 251 -30.25 -9.73 -8.53
CA GLY A 251 -29.31 -8.85 -7.83
C GLY A 251 -30.03 -7.60 -7.32
N GLU A 252 -29.29 -6.50 -7.22
CA GLU A 252 -29.76 -5.20 -6.73
C GLU A 252 -31.15 -4.81 -7.24
N GLY A 253 -31.95 -4.28 -6.31
CA GLY A 253 -33.31 -3.80 -6.60
C GLY A 253 -34.27 -4.89 -7.10
N GLY A 254 -33.89 -6.18 -7.02
CA GLY A 254 -34.67 -7.30 -7.52
C GLY A 254 -34.55 -7.52 -9.03
N MET A 255 -33.48 -7.04 -9.67
CA MET A 255 -33.25 -7.20 -11.11
C MET A 255 -32.79 -8.62 -11.46
N ALA A 256 -33.43 -9.25 -12.44
CA ALA A 256 -32.99 -10.55 -12.95
C ALA A 256 -31.59 -10.47 -13.59
N ARG A 257 -30.66 -11.31 -13.13
CA ARG A 257 -29.27 -11.39 -13.63
C ARG A 257 -29.17 -12.07 -15.02
N GLU A 258 -30.22 -12.78 -15.43
CA GLU A 258 -30.31 -13.55 -16.67
C GLU A 258 -31.62 -13.28 -17.43
N ASN A 259 -31.71 -13.73 -18.69
CA ASN A 259 -32.95 -13.69 -19.45
C ASN A 259 -33.92 -14.78 -18.94
N VAL A 260 -35.17 -14.40 -18.65
CA VAL A 260 -36.23 -15.34 -18.25
C VAL A 260 -37.02 -15.76 -19.49
N VAL A 261 -36.76 -16.96 -19.99
CA VAL A 261 -37.36 -17.51 -21.21
C VAL A 261 -38.49 -18.48 -20.87
N VAL A 262 -39.69 -18.17 -21.35
CA VAL A 262 -40.86 -19.05 -21.27
C VAL A 262 -41.06 -19.75 -22.60
N THR A 263 -40.97 -21.08 -22.59
CA THR A 263 -41.27 -21.95 -23.74
C THR A 263 -42.65 -22.56 -23.57
N TYR A 264 -43.49 -22.47 -24.60
CA TYR A 264 -44.83 -23.05 -24.60
C TYR A 264 -45.06 -23.87 -25.87
N THR A 265 -45.87 -24.92 -25.80
CA THR A 265 -46.16 -25.80 -26.95
C THR A 265 -47.66 -25.99 -27.10
N LEU A 266 -48.23 -25.68 -28.27
CA LEU A 266 -49.64 -25.86 -28.56
C LEU A 266 -49.87 -27.29 -29.05
N LEU A 267 -50.51 -28.12 -28.21
CA LEU A 267 -50.90 -29.48 -28.56
C LEU A 267 -52.36 -29.52 -29.04
N PRO A 268 -52.71 -30.35 -30.04
CA PRO A 268 -51.82 -31.18 -30.86
C PRO A 268 -50.95 -30.32 -31.80
N GLU A 269 -49.68 -30.73 -31.96
CA GLU A 269 -48.72 -30.01 -32.83
C GLU A 269 -48.96 -30.27 -34.32
N GLY A 270 -48.52 -29.34 -35.16
CA GLY A 270 -48.55 -29.44 -36.61
C GLY A 270 -49.38 -28.35 -37.27
N ALA A 271 -49.29 -28.24 -38.59
CA ALA A 271 -50.15 -27.34 -39.35
C ALA A 271 -51.59 -27.88 -39.38
N SER A 272 -52.57 -26.97 -39.43
CA SER A 272 -53.96 -27.35 -39.69
C SER A 272 -54.05 -28.19 -40.99
N PRO A 273 -54.76 -29.33 -41.01
CA PRO A 273 -55.68 -29.81 -39.96
C PRO A 273 -55.06 -30.72 -38.89
N ALA A 274 -53.76 -31.05 -38.98
CA ALA A 274 -53.13 -32.00 -38.06
C ALA A 274 -52.88 -31.42 -36.65
N GLY A 275 -52.62 -30.11 -36.57
CA GLY A 275 -52.40 -29.40 -35.31
C GLY A 275 -53.19 -28.09 -35.21
N TYR A 276 -53.24 -27.56 -33.98
CA TYR A 276 -53.99 -26.35 -33.68
C TYR A 276 -53.21 -25.07 -34.04
N VAL A 277 -53.91 -24.09 -34.58
CA VAL A 277 -53.41 -22.75 -34.88
C VAL A 277 -54.26 -21.74 -34.13
N ALA A 278 -53.68 -21.10 -33.11
CA ALA A 278 -54.30 -20.01 -32.37
C ALA A 278 -54.25 -18.70 -33.17
N ALA A 279 -55.16 -17.77 -32.86
CA ALA A 279 -55.11 -16.40 -33.35
C ALA A 279 -54.03 -15.57 -32.62
N SER A 280 -53.78 -15.87 -31.36
CA SER A 280 -52.74 -15.22 -30.55
C SER A 280 -52.24 -16.15 -29.45
N ALA A 281 -51.00 -15.93 -29.00
CA ALA A 281 -50.40 -16.59 -27.85
C ALA A 281 -49.71 -15.53 -26.98
N HIS A 282 -50.06 -15.47 -25.70
CA HIS A 282 -49.49 -14.55 -24.73
C HIS A 282 -49.04 -15.30 -23.48
N ILE A 283 -48.07 -14.76 -22.76
CA ILE A 283 -47.61 -15.27 -21.48
C ILE A 283 -47.92 -14.21 -20.43
N ASP A 284 -48.87 -14.47 -19.54
CA ASP A 284 -49.13 -13.61 -18.38
C ASP A 284 -48.11 -13.87 -17.28
N LEU A 285 -47.71 -12.82 -16.57
CA LEU A 285 -47.01 -12.87 -15.30
C LEU A 285 -47.97 -12.46 -14.19
N PHE A 286 -48.10 -13.32 -13.20
CA PHE A 286 -48.85 -13.06 -11.96
C PHE A 286 -47.90 -12.99 -10.79
N SER A 287 -48.26 -12.21 -9.78
CA SER A 287 -47.62 -12.22 -8.47
C SER A 287 -48.64 -12.53 -7.37
N VAL A 288 -48.16 -13.15 -6.29
CA VAL A 288 -48.92 -13.37 -5.07
C VAL A 288 -48.12 -12.77 -3.92
N ASP A 289 -48.74 -11.86 -3.19
CA ASP A 289 -48.10 -11.21 -2.04
C ASP A 289 -48.18 -12.07 -0.76
N SER A 290 -47.64 -11.55 0.34
CA SER A 290 -47.63 -12.23 1.65
C SER A 290 -49.02 -12.45 2.25
N THR A 291 -50.05 -11.73 1.79
CA THR A 291 -51.44 -11.90 2.23
C THR A 291 -52.18 -12.98 1.45
N GLY A 292 -51.57 -13.47 0.36
CA GLY A 292 -52.15 -14.43 -0.56
C GLY A 292 -53.02 -13.79 -1.64
N GLU A 293 -52.98 -12.46 -1.79
CA GLU A 293 -53.69 -11.75 -2.84
C GLU A 293 -52.96 -11.91 -4.18
N ASP A 294 -53.71 -12.31 -5.22
CA ASP A 294 -53.22 -12.58 -6.57
C ASP A 294 -53.37 -11.33 -7.45
N SER A 295 -52.26 -10.92 -8.07
CA SER A 295 -52.16 -9.73 -8.91
C SER A 295 -51.59 -10.10 -10.29
N TRP A 296 -52.16 -9.51 -11.34
CA TRP A 296 -51.59 -9.57 -12.69
C TRP A 296 -50.56 -8.45 -12.85
N GLU A 297 -49.33 -8.79 -13.25
CA GLU A 297 -48.21 -7.86 -13.27
C GLU A 297 -47.83 -7.39 -14.68
N ASP A 298 -47.79 -8.33 -15.63
CA ASP A 298 -47.26 -8.06 -16.97
C ASP A 298 -47.69 -9.17 -17.95
N PHE A 299 -47.41 -8.98 -19.25
CA PHE A 299 -47.49 -10.06 -20.23
C PHE A 299 -46.46 -9.93 -21.35
N LEU A 300 -46.14 -11.06 -21.96
CA LEU A 300 -45.34 -11.12 -23.19
C LEU A 300 -46.18 -11.67 -24.35
N VAL A 301 -45.83 -11.25 -25.57
CA VAL A 301 -46.37 -11.84 -26.80
C VAL A 301 -45.47 -13.03 -27.19
N GLY A 302 -46.07 -14.20 -27.37
CA GLY A 302 -45.35 -15.38 -27.79
C GLY A 302 -45.01 -15.34 -29.29
N GLN A 303 -43.84 -15.86 -29.67
CA GLN A 303 -43.33 -15.77 -31.05
C GLN A 303 -44.09 -16.65 -32.07
N ALA A 304 -44.88 -17.62 -31.61
CA ALA A 304 -45.57 -18.59 -32.47
C ALA A 304 -46.99 -18.87 -31.98
N THR A 305 -47.93 -19.00 -32.92
CA THR A 305 -49.33 -19.35 -32.63
C THR A 305 -49.70 -20.77 -33.04
N THR A 306 -48.70 -21.60 -33.36
CA THR A 306 -48.86 -23.03 -33.64
C THR A 306 -47.56 -23.76 -33.29
N GLY A 307 -47.65 -25.05 -32.92
CA GLY A 307 -46.50 -25.82 -32.47
C GLY A 307 -45.81 -25.20 -31.25
N ARG A 308 -44.48 -25.12 -31.26
CA ARG A 308 -43.66 -24.60 -30.16
C ARG A 308 -43.31 -23.12 -30.34
N GLY A 309 -43.50 -22.32 -29.30
CA GLY A 309 -43.10 -20.92 -29.22
C GLY A 309 -42.31 -20.59 -27.95
N THR A 310 -41.71 -19.41 -27.93
CA THR A 310 -41.06 -18.81 -26.77
C THR A 310 -41.46 -17.36 -26.62
N ALA A 311 -41.34 -16.85 -25.40
CA ALA A 311 -41.37 -15.43 -25.04
C ALA A 311 -40.31 -15.19 -23.96
N GLN A 312 -39.75 -13.98 -23.84
CA GLN A 312 -38.73 -13.71 -22.83
C GLN A 312 -38.89 -12.33 -22.17
N TRP A 313 -38.60 -12.29 -20.87
CA TRP A 313 -38.20 -11.05 -20.19
C TRP A 313 -36.68 -10.96 -20.27
N ALA A 314 -36.15 -9.79 -20.64
CA ALA A 314 -34.72 -9.58 -20.72
C ALA A 314 -34.08 -9.52 -19.32
N LYS A 315 -32.77 -9.78 -19.25
CA LYS A 315 -31.92 -9.41 -18.11
C LYS A 315 -32.25 -7.97 -17.66
N GLY A 316 -32.36 -7.76 -16.36
CA GLY A 316 -32.76 -6.48 -15.76
C GLY A 316 -34.27 -6.32 -15.52
N LYS A 317 -35.11 -7.31 -15.88
CA LYS A 317 -36.52 -7.31 -15.44
C LYS A 317 -36.57 -7.35 -13.92
N VAL A 318 -37.27 -6.38 -13.33
CA VAL A 318 -37.42 -6.25 -11.88
C VAL A 318 -38.52 -7.18 -11.37
N PHE A 319 -38.20 -7.92 -10.31
CA PHE A 319 -39.10 -8.75 -9.51
C PHE A 319 -39.01 -8.30 -8.05
N ASP A 320 -40.16 -8.11 -7.39
CA ASP A 320 -40.20 -7.85 -5.95
C ASP A 320 -39.83 -9.15 -5.21
N PRO A 321 -38.72 -9.18 -4.45
CA PRO A 321 -38.26 -10.38 -3.76
C PRO A 321 -39.24 -10.88 -2.69
N ASN A 322 -40.26 -10.10 -2.31
CA ASN A 322 -41.26 -10.49 -1.31
C ASN A 322 -42.50 -11.15 -1.91
N ARG A 323 -42.56 -11.34 -3.24
CA ARG A 323 -43.71 -11.91 -3.93
C ARG A 323 -43.37 -13.23 -4.60
N LYS A 324 -44.38 -14.11 -4.70
CA LYS A 324 -44.29 -15.35 -5.47
C LYS A 324 -44.79 -15.09 -6.88
N TYR A 325 -44.06 -15.55 -7.90
CA TYR A 325 -44.42 -15.31 -9.29
C TYR A 325 -44.91 -16.58 -9.98
N PHE A 326 -45.84 -16.41 -10.92
CA PHE A 326 -46.37 -17.48 -11.76
C PHE A 326 -46.51 -17.00 -13.20
N VAL A 327 -46.21 -17.87 -14.17
CA VAL A 327 -46.49 -17.60 -15.58
C VAL A 327 -47.68 -18.43 -16.06
N GLN A 328 -48.50 -17.86 -16.93
CA GLN A 328 -49.62 -18.58 -17.55
C GLN A 328 -49.69 -18.29 -19.04
N THR A 329 -49.67 -19.34 -19.86
CA THR A 329 -49.89 -19.19 -21.30
C THR A 329 -51.38 -19.01 -21.59
N VAL A 330 -51.73 -17.99 -22.37
CA VAL A 330 -53.10 -17.64 -22.77
C VAL A 330 -53.19 -17.55 -24.29
N LEU A 331 -53.98 -18.43 -24.89
CA LEU A 331 -54.27 -18.44 -26.32
C LEU A 331 -55.55 -17.68 -26.61
N ASN A 332 -55.63 -17.02 -27.77
CA ASN A 332 -56.83 -16.30 -28.26
C ASN A 332 -57.42 -15.33 -27.22
N ARG A 333 -56.56 -14.62 -26.50
CA ARG A 333 -56.94 -13.73 -25.39
C ARG A 333 -58.13 -12.85 -25.75
N GLY A 334 -59.11 -12.76 -24.86
CA GLY A 334 -60.29 -11.90 -24.95
C GLY A 334 -61.42 -12.43 -25.83
N SER A 335 -61.21 -13.54 -26.55
CA SER A 335 -62.25 -14.20 -27.34
C SER A 335 -62.94 -15.33 -26.56
N ASP A 336 -64.08 -15.78 -27.05
CA ASP A 336 -64.74 -16.98 -26.54
C ASP A 336 -63.92 -18.26 -26.85
N ALA A 337 -62.94 -18.20 -27.77
CA ALA A 337 -61.95 -19.25 -28.02
C ALA A 337 -60.73 -19.20 -27.07
N GLU A 338 -60.75 -18.34 -26.05
CA GLU A 338 -59.62 -18.22 -25.11
C GLU A 338 -59.36 -19.53 -24.37
N ILE A 339 -58.11 -19.99 -24.40
CA ILE A 339 -57.64 -21.20 -23.72
C ILE A 339 -56.49 -20.80 -22.80
N ARG A 340 -56.62 -21.13 -21.52
CA ARG A 340 -55.60 -20.86 -20.50
C ARG A 340 -54.88 -22.15 -20.11
N GLY A 341 -53.56 -22.12 -20.24
CA GLY A 341 -52.69 -23.18 -19.75
C GLY A 341 -52.64 -23.22 -18.22
N GLU A 342 -51.92 -24.20 -17.69
CA GLU A 342 -51.63 -24.26 -16.27
C GLU A 342 -50.72 -23.11 -15.85
N ARG A 343 -50.89 -22.65 -14.60
CA ARG A 343 -49.96 -21.70 -13.99
C ARG A 343 -48.68 -22.44 -13.60
N VAL A 344 -47.54 -21.96 -14.07
CA VAL A 344 -46.22 -22.50 -13.77
C VAL A 344 -45.50 -21.55 -12.81
N PRO A 345 -45.04 -22.01 -11.63
CA PRO A 345 -44.27 -21.17 -10.71
C PRO A 345 -43.00 -20.63 -11.37
N LEU A 346 -42.64 -19.39 -11.03
CA LEU A 346 -41.38 -18.73 -11.39
C LEU A 346 -40.59 -18.46 -10.10
N PRO A 347 -39.74 -19.42 -9.66
CA PRO A 347 -38.88 -19.26 -8.50
C PRO A 347 -37.91 -18.09 -8.67
N THR A 348 -37.72 -17.32 -7.60
CA THR A 348 -36.81 -16.17 -7.54
C THR A 348 -35.96 -16.24 -6.28
N LEU A 349 -34.69 -15.88 -6.40
CA LEU A 349 -33.75 -15.76 -5.28
C LEU A 349 -32.98 -14.45 -5.42
N LEU A 350 -33.08 -13.57 -4.43
CA LEU A 350 -32.23 -12.39 -4.29
C LEU A 350 -30.98 -12.78 -3.50
N ALA A 351 -29.82 -12.50 -4.06
CA ALA A 351 -28.52 -12.62 -3.41
C ALA A 351 -27.63 -11.48 -3.91
N ASP A 352 -27.29 -10.57 -3.01
CA ASP A 352 -26.55 -9.33 -3.29
C ASP A 352 -25.39 -9.23 -2.30
N LEU A 353 -24.21 -8.84 -2.78
CA LEU A 353 -23.01 -8.67 -1.98
C LEU A 353 -22.41 -7.29 -2.25
N ASP A 354 -22.39 -6.44 -1.24
CA ASP A 354 -21.96 -5.05 -1.34
C ASP A 354 -20.67 -4.81 -0.54
N ILE A 355 -19.73 -4.10 -1.14
CA ILE A 355 -18.59 -3.46 -0.47
C ILE A 355 -18.36 -2.09 -1.09
N ASP A 356 -17.58 -1.23 -0.44
CA ASP A 356 -17.17 0.11 -0.92
C ASP A 356 -16.18 -0.03 -2.11
N SER A 357 -16.67 -0.63 -3.19
CA SER A 357 -16.04 -0.97 -4.46
C SER A 357 -15.51 0.26 -5.21
N ASP A 358 -16.14 1.42 -5.05
CA ASP A 358 -15.68 2.68 -5.63
C ASP A 358 -14.78 3.52 -4.70
N ASN A 359 -14.54 3.02 -3.47
CA ASN A 359 -13.65 3.57 -2.43
C ASN A 359 -14.03 4.98 -1.94
N ASN A 360 -15.33 5.30 -1.89
CA ASN A 360 -15.81 6.65 -1.55
C ASN A 360 -16.68 6.72 -0.28
N ALA A 361 -16.97 5.59 0.40
CA ALA A 361 -17.80 5.57 1.61
C ALA A 361 -17.14 6.32 2.77
N GLY A 362 -15.80 6.33 2.83
CA GLY A 362 -15.03 7.03 3.83
C GLY A 362 -15.11 6.42 5.24
N TRP A 363 -14.81 7.25 6.24
CA TRP A 363 -14.66 6.83 7.64
C TRP A 363 -15.65 7.56 8.55
N LYS A 364 -16.02 6.92 9.66
CA LYS A 364 -16.74 7.53 10.78
C LYS A 364 -15.79 8.30 11.68
N ALA A 365 -16.35 9.17 12.53
CA ALA A 365 -15.58 9.96 13.48
C ALA A 365 -14.86 9.13 14.56
N ASP A 366 -15.32 7.89 14.79
CA ASP A 366 -14.72 6.94 15.74
C ASP A 366 -13.59 6.09 15.12
N GLY A 367 -13.21 6.35 13.87
CA GLY A 367 -12.16 5.61 13.17
C GLY A 367 -12.65 4.33 12.47
N THR A 368 -13.93 3.95 12.60
CA THR A 368 -14.49 2.80 11.88
C THR A 368 -14.90 3.18 10.45
N HIS A 369 -15.01 2.20 9.57
CA HIS A 369 -15.51 2.43 8.21
C HIS A 369 -17.03 2.74 8.18
N ASN A 370 -17.44 3.60 7.23
CA ASN A 370 -18.86 3.69 6.85
C ASN A 370 -19.29 2.42 6.10
N LEU A 371 -20.58 2.10 6.15
CA LEU A 371 -21.15 1.06 5.30
C LEU A 371 -21.03 1.45 3.81
N PRO A 372 -20.96 0.48 2.88
CA PRO A 372 -21.04 0.77 1.44
C PRO A 372 -22.29 1.57 1.12
N LYS A 373 -22.24 2.38 0.05
CA LYS A 373 -23.38 3.23 -0.31
C LYS A 373 -24.54 2.43 -0.90
N ARG A 374 -24.24 1.28 -1.51
CA ARG A 374 -25.23 0.37 -2.13
C ARG A 374 -26.08 1.14 -3.14
N ASP A 375 -25.39 1.81 -4.05
CA ASP A 375 -26.01 2.60 -5.10
C ASP A 375 -25.59 2.05 -6.47
N ALA A 376 -26.37 2.39 -7.50
CA ALA A 376 -26.16 1.82 -8.84
C ALA A 376 -24.76 2.07 -9.47
N LEU A 377 -23.92 2.96 -8.91
CA LEU A 377 -22.52 3.11 -9.35
C LEU A 377 -21.61 2.09 -8.66
N GLU A 378 -21.80 1.84 -7.37
CA GLU A 378 -21.13 0.79 -6.59
C GLU A 378 -21.31 -0.57 -7.29
N ASP A 379 -22.55 -0.93 -7.60
CA ASP A 379 -22.94 -2.20 -8.21
C ASP A 379 -22.43 -2.36 -9.64
N GLN A 380 -22.26 -1.27 -10.38
CA GLN A 380 -21.69 -1.32 -11.73
C GLN A 380 -20.20 -1.70 -11.72
N VAL A 381 -19.51 -1.56 -10.58
CA VAL A 381 -18.06 -1.65 -10.50
C VAL A 381 -17.58 -2.75 -9.56
N GLU A 382 -18.45 -3.33 -8.75
CA GLU A 382 -18.13 -4.34 -7.73
C GLU A 382 -17.52 -5.64 -8.30
N ASP A 383 -18.01 -6.10 -9.46
CA ASP A 383 -17.56 -7.33 -10.13
C ASP A 383 -16.79 -7.05 -11.44
N GLN A 384 -16.58 -5.76 -11.76
CA GLN A 384 -16.07 -5.37 -13.08
C GLN A 384 -14.62 -5.83 -13.29
N VAL A 385 -14.45 -6.81 -14.17
CA VAL A 385 -13.14 -7.33 -14.58
C VAL A 385 -12.18 -6.18 -14.97
N GLY A 386 -11.01 -6.16 -14.33
CA GLY A 386 -9.95 -5.17 -14.57
C GLY A 386 -9.99 -3.96 -13.63
N ARG A 387 -11.03 -3.81 -12.81
CA ARG A 387 -11.04 -2.82 -11.71
C ARG A 387 -10.38 -3.36 -10.45
N PRO A 388 -9.90 -2.47 -9.57
CA PRO A 388 -9.33 -2.86 -8.27
C PRO A 388 -10.39 -3.30 -7.25
N GLY A 389 -11.64 -2.85 -7.37
CA GLY A 389 -12.64 -2.99 -6.31
C GLY A 389 -12.24 -2.22 -5.05
N LYS A 390 -12.62 -2.70 -3.87
CA LYS A 390 -12.22 -2.09 -2.60
C LYS A 390 -10.72 -2.24 -2.36
N VAL A 391 -10.00 -1.13 -2.20
CA VAL A 391 -8.58 -1.13 -1.87
C VAL A 391 -8.42 -1.10 -0.35
N LEU A 392 -7.65 -2.06 0.17
CA LEU A 392 -7.34 -2.17 1.60
C LEU A 392 -5.84 -2.05 1.83
N LYS A 393 -5.43 -1.37 2.91
CA LYS A 393 -4.08 -1.51 3.45
C LYS A 393 -3.96 -2.93 4.01
N ALA A 394 -2.81 -3.57 3.83
CA ALA A 394 -2.53 -4.80 4.57
C ALA A 394 -2.40 -4.47 6.07
N ASN A 395 -3.09 -5.23 6.91
CA ASN A 395 -3.14 -5.08 8.36
C ASN A 395 -1.80 -5.52 8.97
N LEU A 396 -0.81 -4.64 8.85
CA LEU A 396 0.57 -4.86 9.31
C LEU A 396 0.92 -3.93 10.48
N VAL A 397 0.11 -2.90 10.71
CA VAL A 397 0.36 -1.86 11.72
C VAL A 397 0.13 -2.43 13.10
N ASP A 398 1.08 -2.20 13.99
CA ASP A 398 0.93 -2.38 15.42
C ASP A 398 0.08 -1.22 15.96
N THR A 399 -1.15 -1.53 16.38
CA THR A 399 -2.15 -0.51 16.71
C THR A 399 -2.04 -0.03 18.16
N ASP A 400 -1.61 -0.90 19.08
CA ASP A 400 -1.55 -0.60 20.52
C ASP A 400 -0.12 -0.48 21.07
N GLY A 401 0.89 -0.70 20.24
CA GLY A 401 2.30 -0.41 20.50
C GLY A 401 3.05 -1.54 21.20
N ASP A 402 2.57 -2.78 21.09
CA ASP A 402 3.13 -3.95 21.76
C ASP A 402 4.14 -4.77 20.90
N LYS A 403 4.45 -4.27 19.70
CA LYS A 403 5.31 -4.85 18.66
C LYS A 403 4.73 -6.11 17.99
N VAL A 404 3.41 -6.24 17.93
CA VAL A 404 2.72 -7.30 17.17
C VAL A 404 2.11 -6.74 15.90
N PRO A 405 2.38 -7.34 14.71
CA PRO A 405 1.78 -6.85 13.48
C PRO A 405 0.27 -7.13 13.50
N GLY A 406 -0.54 -6.17 13.04
CA GLY A 406 -2.00 -6.22 13.20
C GLY A 406 -2.70 -7.51 12.73
N TYR A 407 -2.20 -8.21 11.70
CA TYR A 407 -2.75 -9.50 11.28
C TYR A 407 -2.56 -10.65 12.30
N ALA A 408 -1.62 -10.50 13.23
CA ALA A 408 -1.35 -11.45 14.31
C ALA A 408 -1.97 -10.99 15.64
N ASP A 409 -2.62 -9.82 15.65
CA ASP A 409 -3.09 -9.14 16.84
C ASP A 409 -4.63 -9.14 16.95
N GLY A 410 -5.14 -8.85 18.15
CA GLY A 410 -6.55 -8.87 18.50
C GLY A 410 -7.20 -10.26 18.33
N ILE A 411 -6.42 -11.34 18.40
CA ILE A 411 -6.87 -12.72 18.19
C ILE A 411 -6.51 -13.63 19.38
N ASP A 412 -7.33 -14.66 19.65
CA ASP A 412 -7.11 -15.67 20.71
C ASP A 412 -5.98 -16.68 20.43
N ARG A 413 -4.87 -16.15 19.92
CA ARG A 413 -3.67 -16.89 19.55
C ARG A 413 -2.45 -16.17 20.09
N ASN A 414 -1.46 -16.93 20.55
CA ASN A 414 -0.17 -16.40 21.03
C ASN A 414 -0.28 -15.34 22.16
N GLY A 415 -1.42 -15.25 22.84
CA GLY A 415 -1.67 -14.29 23.93
C GLY A 415 -1.96 -12.87 23.48
N GLN A 416 -2.38 -12.66 22.22
CA GLN A 416 -2.57 -11.34 21.58
C GLN A 416 -4.05 -10.91 21.57
N GLU A 417 -4.77 -11.17 22.67
CA GLU A 417 -6.18 -10.81 22.81
C GLU A 417 -6.31 -9.42 23.43
N GLY A 418 -7.02 -8.51 22.77
CA GLY A 418 -7.28 -7.17 23.29
C GLY A 418 -8.25 -6.41 22.41
N ASP A 419 -9.16 -5.65 23.03
CA ASP A 419 -9.97 -4.67 22.29
C ASP A 419 -9.09 -3.46 21.97
N GLY A 420 -9.11 -3.02 20.72
CA GLY A 420 -8.24 -1.96 20.20
C GLY A 420 -6.85 -2.40 19.74
N ALA A 421 -6.52 -3.70 19.85
CA ALA A 421 -5.21 -4.23 19.45
C ALA A 421 -5.03 -4.28 17.91
N SER A 422 -6.11 -4.27 17.14
CA SER A 422 -6.06 -4.23 15.67
C SER A 422 -6.93 -3.11 15.10
N GLU A 423 -6.56 -2.65 13.90
CA GLU A 423 -7.32 -1.61 13.20
C GLU A 423 -8.73 -2.07 12.81
N PRO A 424 -9.73 -1.16 12.72
CA PRO A 424 -11.06 -1.48 12.21
C PRO A 424 -11.04 -2.04 10.78
N PHE A 425 -11.92 -2.99 10.50
CA PHE A 425 -11.98 -3.71 9.23
C PHE A 425 -13.08 -3.17 8.31
N CYS A 426 -12.94 -3.42 7.00
CA CYS A 426 -13.90 -2.91 6.03
C CYS A 426 -15.19 -3.74 6.03
N PRO A 427 -16.39 -3.11 6.16
CA PRO A 427 -17.65 -3.84 6.18
C PRO A 427 -18.01 -4.37 4.78
N LEU A 428 -18.32 -5.67 4.73
CA LEU A 428 -18.91 -6.38 3.60
C LEU A 428 -20.36 -6.70 3.97
N VAL A 429 -21.31 -6.22 3.18
CA VAL A 429 -22.74 -6.39 3.46
C VAL A 429 -23.32 -7.37 2.44
N PHE A 430 -24.22 -8.25 2.85
CA PHE A 430 -24.98 -9.07 1.89
C PHE A 430 -26.47 -9.05 2.19
N GLU A 431 -27.29 -9.12 1.15
CA GLU A 431 -28.75 -9.14 1.22
C GLU A 431 -29.31 -10.38 0.52
N LEU A 432 -30.27 -11.04 1.19
CA LEU A 432 -30.90 -12.28 0.71
C LEU A 432 -32.43 -12.16 0.73
N GLY A 433 -33.09 -12.78 -0.24
CA GLY A 433 -34.54 -12.79 -0.35
C GLY A 433 -35.08 -13.62 -1.51
N GLY A 434 -36.33 -13.39 -1.91
CA GLY A 434 -36.95 -14.08 -3.04
C GLY A 434 -38.02 -15.11 -2.63
N SER A 435 -38.74 -15.63 -3.62
CA SER A 435 -39.93 -16.46 -3.42
C SER A 435 -39.65 -17.88 -2.89
N VAL A 436 -38.42 -18.37 -3.04
CA VAL A 436 -38.00 -19.69 -2.56
C VAL A 436 -37.04 -19.63 -1.37
N PHE A 437 -36.66 -18.44 -0.93
CA PHE A 437 -35.74 -18.25 0.17
C PHE A 437 -36.43 -18.53 1.51
N ASP A 438 -35.88 -19.47 2.27
CA ASP A 438 -36.29 -19.77 3.63
C ASP A 438 -35.17 -19.38 4.62
N PRO A 439 -35.25 -18.22 5.30
CA PRO A 439 -34.19 -17.75 6.18
C PRO A 439 -33.94 -18.67 7.39
N ALA A 440 -34.88 -19.55 7.74
CA ALA A 440 -34.69 -20.51 8.83
C ALA A 440 -33.84 -21.73 8.43
N ARG A 441 -33.69 -21.97 7.13
CA ARG A 441 -33.00 -23.14 6.57
C ARG A 441 -31.83 -22.80 5.65
N ALA A 442 -31.82 -21.58 5.11
CA ALA A 442 -30.83 -21.15 4.15
C ALA A 442 -29.40 -21.25 4.72
N THR A 443 -28.48 -21.62 3.84
CA THR A 443 -27.05 -21.58 4.15
C THR A 443 -26.31 -20.71 3.14
N VAL A 444 -25.22 -20.10 3.58
CA VAL A 444 -24.35 -19.27 2.75
C VAL A 444 -22.92 -19.74 2.85
N SER A 445 -22.16 -19.65 1.77
CA SER A 445 -20.71 -19.82 1.77
C SER A 445 -20.04 -18.68 1.01
N PHE A 446 -18.80 -18.40 1.40
CA PHE A 446 -17.98 -17.36 0.79
C PHE A 446 -16.72 -17.98 0.21
N GLN A 447 -16.51 -17.85 -1.09
CA GLN A 447 -15.26 -18.24 -1.74
C GLN A 447 -14.34 -17.02 -1.83
N TYR A 448 -13.15 -17.11 -1.24
CA TYR A 448 -12.15 -16.04 -1.26
C TYR A 448 -10.76 -16.60 -0.94
N ALA A 449 -9.69 -15.81 -1.16
CA ALA A 449 -8.31 -16.18 -0.86
C ALA A 449 -8.01 -16.09 0.66
N GLY A 450 -8.63 -16.95 1.45
CA GLY A 450 -8.56 -16.92 2.91
C GLY A 450 -7.22 -17.31 3.50
N SER A 451 -6.71 -16.50 4.43
CA SER A 451 -5.57 -16.80 5.30
C SER A 451 -6.05 -17.27 6.67
N ASP A 452 -5.87 -18.54 6.99
CA ASP A 452 -6.35 -19.11 8.26
C ASP A 452 -5.62 -18.46 9.47
N PRO A 453 -6.32 -17.72 10.36
CA PRO A 453 -5.71 -17.08 11.51
C PRO A 453 -5.15 -18.07 12.53
N ALA A 454 -5.63 -19.32 12.56
CA ALA A 454 -5.06 -20.34 13.44
C ALA A 454 -3.64 -20.77 13.02
N GLY A 455 -3.28 -20.52 11.76
CA GLY A 455 -1.95 -20.78 11.19
C GLY A 455 -0.91 -19.68 11.43
N VAL A 456 -1.25 -18.62 12.19
CA VAL A 456 -0.26 -17.62 12.61
C VAL A 456 0.68 -18.23 13.64
N GLU A 457 1.98 -18.23 13.34
CA GLU A 457 3.02 -18.72 14.23
C GLU A 457 3.88 -17.57 14.75
N LYS A 458 4.18 -17.59 16.05
CA LYS A 458 5.16 -16.71 16.69
C LYS A 458 6.52 -17.39 16.63
N VAL A 459 7.47 -16.77 15.95
CA VAL A 459 8.84 -17.25 15.80
C VAL A 459 9.75 -16.40 16.69
N VAL A 460 10.59 -17.05 17.47
CA VAL A 460 11.63 -16.40 18.27
C VAL A 460 12.97 -16.86 17.73
N SER A 461 13.78 -15.95 17.22
CA SER A 461 15.10 -16.25 16.68
C SER A 461 16.14 -16.45 17.79
N ALA A 462 17.36 -16.86 17.41
CA ALA A 462 18.43 -17.22 18.36
C ALA A 462 18.96 -16.01 19.16
N ASP A 463 18.76 -14.81 18.64
CA ASP A 463 19.00 -13.50 19.26
C ASP A 463 17.78 -12.99 20.06
N GLU A 464 16.79 -13.85 20.30
CA GLU A 464 15.54 -13.54 21.00
C GLU A 464 14.58 -12.57 20.25
N THR A 465 14.89 -12.18 19.01
CA THR A 465 13.98 -11.36 18.20
C THR A 465 12.68 -12.12 17.90
N VAL A 466 11.54 -11.46 18.15
CA VAL A 466 10.20 -12.02 17.93
C VAL A 466 9.70 -11.59 16.56
N SER A 467 9.24 -12.55 15.75
CA SER A 467 8.53 -12.30 14.49
C SER A 467 7.28 -13.17 14.40
N TYR A 468 6.37 -12.80 13.50
CA TYR A 468 5.15 -13.55 13.23
C TYR A 468 5.14 -14.01 11.77
N THR A 469 4.66 -15.22 11.52
CA THR A 469 4.52 -15.74 10.15
C THR A 469 3.05 -15.92 9.80
N LEU A 470 2.65 -15.31 8.68
CA LEU A 470 1.29 -15.35 8.16
C LEU A 470 0.98 -16.67 7.45
N ALA A 471 -0.23 -17.20 7.64
CA ALA A 471 -0.73 -18.36 6.90
C ALA A 471 -1.01 -18.03 5.41
N PRO A 472 -0.94 -19.00 4.47
CA PRO A 472 -1.23 -18.77 3.06
C PRO A 472 -2.63 -18.18 2.84
N GLY A 473 -2.74 -17.20 1.94
CA GLY A 473 -3.96 -16.43 1.70
C GLY A 473 -3.69 -14.94 1.80
N ALA A 474 -4.63 -14.09 1.36
CA ALA A 474 -4.46 -12.64 1.34
C ALA A 474 -5.54 -11.89 2.14
N LEU A 475 -6.67 -12.54 2.40
CA LEU A 475 -7.85 -11.92 3.03
C LEU A 475 -8.35 -12.77 4.21
N ARG A 476 -9.09 -12.17 5.12
CA ARG A 476 -9.90 -12.86 6.14
C ARG A 476 -11.28 -12.22 6.21
N LEU A 477 -12.29 -13.06 6.45
CA LEU A 477 -13.65 -12.63 6.72
C LEU A 477 -14.01 -12.95 8.17
N TRP A 478 -14.48 -11.93 8.88
CA TRP A 478 -14.81 -12.00 10.30
C TRP A 478 -16.26 -11.62 10.55
N ILE A 479 -16.91 -12.27 11.52
CA ILE A 479 -18.24 -11.84 12.02
C ILE A 479 -18.13 -10.71 13.06
N LYS A 480 -16.90 -10.30 13.40
CA LYS A 480 -16.58 -9.18 14.30
C LYS A 480 -15.62 -8.21 13.62
N ASP A 481 -15.76 -6.94 13.98
CA ASP A 481 -14.87 -5.88 13.53
C ASP A 481 -13.46 -6.00 14.14
N GLY A 482 -12.47 -5.43 13.46
CA GLY A 482 -11.05 -5.45 13.80
C GLY A 482 -10.71 -4.77 15.15
N GLN A 483 -11.57 -3.88 15.64
CA GLN A 483 -11.39 -3.24 16.94
C GLN A 483 -11.71 -4.15 18.15
N PHE A 484 -12.32 -5.32 17.94
CA PHE A 484 -12.69 -6.24 19.03
C PHE A 484 -11.86 -7.51 19.00
N SER A 485 -11.66 -8.12 20.17
CA SER A 485 -11.02 -9.43 20.27
C SER A 485 -11.79 -10.52 19.50
N ARG A 486 -11.06 -11.28 18.67
CA ARG A 486 -11.60 -12.32 17.79
C ARG A 486 -11.06 -13.69 18.13
N LYS A 487 -11.90 -14.70 17.99
CA LYS A 487 -11.50 -16.10 18.09
C LYS A 487 -11.09 -16.62 16.72
N VAL A 488 -9.86 -17.12 16.60
CA VAL A 488 -9.32 -17.68 15.34
C VAL A 488 -10.07 -18.91 14.86
N ALA A 489 -10.79 -19.57 15.75
CA ALA A 489 -11.61 -20.72 15.40
C ALA A 489 -12.69 -20.35 14.38
N ASP A 490 -13.06 -21.34 13.57
CA ASP A 490 -14.22 -21.30 12.70
C ASP A 490 -15.51 -20.98 13.49
N ILE A 491 -16.41 -20.17 12.92
CA ILE A 491 -17.72 -19.89 13.53
C ILE A 491 -18.52 -21.16 13.85
N ALA A 492 -18.33 -22.25 13.10
CA ALA A 492 -18.95 -23.55 13.40
C ALA A 492 -18.49 -24.18 14.72
N GLN A 493 -17.37 -23.71 15.26
CA GLN A 493 -16.78 -24.14 16.53
C GLN A 493 -16.92 -23.06 17.62
N GLY A 494 -17.75 -22.05 17.39
CA GLY A 494 -17.95 -20.92 18.31
C GLY A 494 -16.84 -19.88 18.27
N GLY A 495 -16.06 -19.83 17.19
CA GLY A 495 -15.12 -18.75 16.91
C GLY A 495 -15.72 -17.63 16.05
N ASP A 496 -14.87 -16.80 15.46
CA ASP A 496 -15.27 -15.58 14.72
C ASP A 496 -14.83 -15.58 13.23
N TYR A 497 -14.04 -16.56 12.80
CA TYR A 497 -13.50 -16.65 11.44
C TYR A 497 -14.44 -17.40 10.48
N VAL A 498 -14.72 -16.81 9.31
CA VAL A 498 -15.54 -17.41 8.26
C VAL A 498 -14.65 -18.19 7.28
N VAL A 499 -14.63 -19.51 7.37
CA VAL A 499 -13.74 -20.37 6.56
C VAL A 499 -14.16 -20.31 5.07
N PRO A 500 -13.21 -20.14 4.13
CA PRO A 500 -13.51 -20.15 2.69
C PRO A 500 -14.22 -21.43 2.24
N ASP A 501 -15.18 -21.29 1.32
CA ASP A 501 -15.93 -22.37 0.68
C ASP A 501 -16.72 -23.28 1.65
N LYS A 502 -16.92 -22.82 2.88
CA LYS A 502 -17.72 -23.53 3.89
C LYS A 502 -19.13 -22.96 4.00
N ALA A 503 -20.13 -23.83 3.96
CA ALA A 503 -21.54 -23.46 4.12
C ALA A 503 -21.92 -23.26 5.60
N TYR A 504 -22.60 -22.16 5.88
CA TYR A 504 -23.00 -21.71 7.21
C TYR A 504 -24.48 -21.41 7.27
N PRO A 505 -25.20 -21.83 8.33
CA PRO A 505 -26.56 -21.39 8.59
C PRO A 505 -26.66 -19.86 8.65
N LEU A 506 -27.65 -19.29 7.97
CA LEU A 506 -27.81 -17.84 7.92
C LEU A 506 -28.01 -17.19 9.30
N ASN A 507 -28.60 -17.92 10.24
CA ASN A 507 -28.85 -17.44 11.60
C ASN A 507 -27.58 -17.28 12.46
N TRP A 508 -26.40 -17.59 11.91
CA TRP A 508 -25.11 -17.33 12.57
C TRP A 508 -24.54 -15.94 12.28
N PHE A 509 -25.14 -15.19 11.35
CA PHE A 509 -24.73 -13.83 11.00
C PHE A 509 -25.68 -12.82 11.62
N GLU A 510 -25.15 -11.67 12.06
CA GLU A 510 -25.96 -10.59 12.63
C GLU A 510 -26.52 -9.64 11.53
N PRO A 511 -27.80 -9.25 11.62
CA PRO A 511 -28.40 -8.35 10.64
C PRO A 511 -28.16 -6.86 10.96
N VAL A 512 -27.98 -6.05 9.91
CA VAL A 512 -27.83 -4.58 9.98
C VAL A 512 -29.19 -3.89 10.02
N ALA A 513 -29.50 -3.17 11.10
CA ALA A 513 -30.58 -2.17 11.21
C ALA A 513 -31.88 -2.44 10.39
N GLY A 514 -32.32 -3.71 10.34
CA GLY A 514 -33.41 -4.19 9.49
C GLY A 514 -33.34 -5.72 9.28
N PRO A 515 -34.41 -6.40 8.84
CA PRO A 515 -34.47 -7.86 8.79
C PRO A 515 -33.83 -8.53 7.55
N LYS A 516 -33.04 -7.82 6.73
CA LYS A 516 -32.66 -8.28 5.38
C LYS A 516 -31.18 -8.14 4.96
N GLY A 517 -30.34 -7.44 5.71
CA GLY A 517 -28.92 -7.28 5.37
C GLY A 517 -28.05 -7.79 6.51
N TRP A 518 -26.95 -8.45 6.21
CA TRP A 518 -25.97 -9.00 7.17
C TRP A 518 -24.59 -8.39 6.93
N THR A 519 -23.79 -8.20 7.98
CA THR A 519 -22.43 -7.64 7.87
C THR A 519 -21.36 -8.64 8.27
N LEU A 520 -20.33 -8.70 7.43
CA LEU A 520 -19.02 -9.27 7.70
C LEU A 520 -17.97 -8.16 7.66
N PHE A 521 -16.78 -8.48 8.13
CA PHE A 521 -15.65 -7.57 8.13
C PHE A 521 -14.48 -8.18 7.36
N VAL A 522 -13.96 -7.44 6.40
CA VAL A 522 -12.86 -7.85 5.52
C VAL A 522 -11.56 -7.28 6.05
N GLU A 523 -10.63 -8.18 6.34
CA GLU A 523 -9.24 -7.87 6.66
C GLU A 523 -8.35 -8.27 5.48
N GLY A 524 -7.49 -7.35 5.03
CA GLY A 524 -6.41 -7.68 4.11
C GLY A 524 -5.15 -7.97 4.92
N VAL A 525 -4.58 -9.17 4.84
CA VAL A 525 -3.40 -9.55 5.64
C VAL A 525 -2.08 -9.45 4.87
N ARG A 526 -2.16 -9.38 3.53
CA ARG A 526 -1.03 -9.10 2.64
C ARG A 526 -1.51 -8.59 1.28
N GLY A 527 -0.57 -8.08 0.50
CA GLY A 527 -0.82 -7.72 -0.91
C GLY A 527 -1.36 -8.90 -1.74
N VAL A 528 -2.43 -8.66 -2.51
CA VAL A 528 -2.94 -9.62 -3.49
C VAL A 528 -2.02 -9.67 -4.72
N THR A 529 -1.84 -10.85 -5.29
CA THR A 529 -0.87 -11.12 -6.37
C THR A 529 -1.51 -11.55 -7.69
N SER A 530 -2.82 -11.87 -7.68
CA SER A 530 -3.56 -12.27 -8.89
C SER A 530 -4.97 -11.72 -8.90
N ALA A 531 -5.62 -11.71 -10.07
CA ALA A 531 -7.03 -11.30 -10.18
C ALA A 531 -7.98 -12.26 -9.44
N GLU A 532 -7.59 -13.51 -9.22
CA GLU A 532 -8.41 -14.49 -8.49
C GLU A 532 -8.38 -14.23 -6.98
N GLU A 533 -7.22 -13.81 -6.45
CA GLU A 533 -7.10 -13.44 -5.03
C GLU A 533 -7.94 -12.22 -4.64
N LYS A 534 -8.46 -11.47 -5.63
CA LYS A 534 -9.31 -10.29 -5.39
C LYS A 534 -10.77 -10.63 -5.12
N LYS A 535 -11.23 -11.81 -5.53
CA LYS A 535 -12.67 -12.12 -5.55
C LYS A 535 -13.15 -12.57 -4.17
N ILE A 536 -14.30 -12.05 -3.76
CA ILE A 536 -15.12 -12.61 -2.69
C ILE A 536 -16.46 -12.95 -3.33
N THR A 537 -16.78 -14.23 -3.41
CA THR A 537 -18.00 -14.75 -4.06
C THR A 537 -18.95 -15.33 -3.02
N LEU A 538 -20.18 -14.83 -2.99
CA LEU A 538 -21.27 -15.35 -2.17
C LEU A 538 -21.99 -16.47 -2.91
N THR A 539 -22.10 -17.64 -2.28
CA THR A 539 -22.96 -18.74 -2.74
C THR A 539 -24.09 -18.95 -1.73
N VAL A 540 -25.31 -19.13 -2.22
CA VAL A 540 -26.51 -19.24 -1.40
C VAL A 540 -27.24 -20.54 -1.71
N ASP A 541 -27.47 -21.32 -0.67
CA ASP A 541 -28.46 -22.39 -0.66
C ASP A 541 -29.76 -21.84 -0.04
N PRO A 542 -30.81 -21.59 -0.85
CA PRO A 542 -31.99 -20.88 -0.40
C PRO A 542 -32.91 -21.70 0.52
N ASP A 543 -32.80 -23.04 0.52
CA ASP A 543 -33.65 -23.93 1.31
C ASP A 543 -32.90 -25.04 2.06
N GLY A 544 -31.56 -25.05 2.05
CA GLY A 544 -30.72 -25.97 2.81
C GLY A 544 -30.78 -27.39 2.25
N GLU A 545 -31.08 -28.40 3.08
CA GLU A 545 -31.32 -29.78 2.57
C GLU A 545 -32.63 -29.93 1.77
N GLY A 546 -33.12 -28.85 1.15
CA GLY A 546 -34.30 -28.83 0.31
C GLY A 546 -34.01 -29.32 -1.11
N PRO A 547 -35.02 -29.25 -1.99
CA PRO A 547 -34.88 -29.65 -3.39
C PRO A 547 -34.05 -28.68 -4.24
N LEU A 548 -33.75 -27.47 -3.78
CA LEU A 548 -32.93 -26.52 -4.53
C LEU A 548 -31.44 -26.75 -4.26
N ALA A 549 -30.62 -26.48 -5.27
CA ALA A 549 -29.17 -26.52 -5.12
C ALA A 549 -28.66 -25.13 -4.71
N ALA A 550 -27.51 -25.11 -4.03
CA ALA A 550 -26.75 -23.88 -3.85
C ALA A 550 -26.40 -23.26 -5.20
N VAL A 551 -26.56 -21.93 -5.30
CA VAL A 551 -26.25 -21.16 -6.50
C VAL A 551 -25.33 -20.01 -6.16
N GLU A 552 -24.44 -19.67 -7.10
CA GLU A 552 -23.65 -18.46 -7.02
C GLU A 552 -24.60 -17.26 -7.00
N GLY A 553 -24.52 -16.50 -5.91
CA GLY A 553 -25.34 -15.33 -5.67
C GLY A 553 -24.68 -14.12 -6.32
N ASP A 554 -23.60 -13.66 -5.71
CA ASP A 554 -22.93 -12.41 -6.09
C ASP A 554 -21.42 -12.38 -5.84
N LEU A 555 -20.72 -11.38 -6.38
CA LEU A 555 -19.28 -11.25 -6.32
C LEU A 555 -18.84 -9.80 -6.13
N VAL A 556 -17.88 -9.58 -5.24
CA VAL A 556 -17.16 -8.30 -5.13
C VAL A 556 -15.65 -8.47 -5.31
N LEU A 557 -14.97 -7.39 -5.66
CA LEU A 557 -13.52 -7.31 -5.78
C LEU A 557 -12.90 -6.55 -4.60
N VAL A 558 -11.84 -7.11 -4.02
CA VAL A 558 -11.03 -6.51 -2.95
C VAL A 558 -9.55 -6.62 -3.29
N THR A 559 -8.84 -5.50 -3.34
CA THR A 559 -7.39 -5.45 -3.55
C THR A 559 -6.69 -4.99 -2.27
N SER A 560 -6.20 -5.93 -1.46
CA SER A 560 -5.27 -5.59 -0.39
C SER A 560 -3.88 -5.29 -0.96
N ILE A 561 -3.22 -4.25 -0.46
CA ILE A 561 -1.88 -3.80 -0.90
C ILE A 561 -1.02 -3.38 0.30
N PHE A 562 0.30 -3.45 0.12
CA PHE A 562 1.21 -2.60 0.87
C PHE A 562 1.47 -1.33 0.05
N ALA A 563 1.39 -0.18 0.71
CA ALA A 563 1.92 1.06 0.20
C ALA A 563 2.27 1.98 1.38
N GLY A 564 3.48 2.54 1.35
CA GLY A 564 4.05 3.18 2.54
C GLY A 564 5.02 4.31 2.21
N LEU A 565 5.30 5.08 3.27
CA LEU A 565 6.39 6.05 3.34
C LEU A 565 7.47 5.37 4.20
N VAL A 566 8.60 5.00 3.61
CA VAL A 566 9.59 4.12 4.25
C VAL A 566 10.90 4.90 4.43
N PRO A 567 11.27 5.31 5.66
CA PRO A 567 12.58 5.87 5.94
C PRO A 567 13.65 4.78 6.02
N ASP A 568 14.91 5.19 6.15
CA ASP A 568 16.04 4.33 6.54
C ASP A 568 16.06 4.23 8.07
N TYR A 569 15.47 3.18 8.64
CA TYR A 569 15.23 3.05 10.08
C TYR A 569 16.46 2.58 10.87
N ASN A 570 17.40 1.91 10.21
CA ASN A 570 18.64 1.42 10.83
C ASN A 570 19.85 2.34 10.54
N HIS A 571 19.62 3.39 9.74
CA HIS A 571 20.56 4.47 9.43
C HIS A 571 21.80 3.97 8.65
N ASP A 572 21.68 2.85 7.94
CA ASP A 572 22.78 2.23 7.19
C ASP A 572 22.96 2.80 5.76
N ARG A 573 22.10 3.77 5.40
CA ARG A 573 21.99 4.45 4.10
C ARG A 573 21.37 3.58 3.00
N VAL A 574 20.72 2.49 3.36
CA VAL A 574 19.93 1.63 2.49
C VAL A 574 18.47 1.74 2.91
N ILE A 575 17.55 1.60 1.96
CA ILE A 575 16.12 1.43 2.28
C ILE A 575 15.69 0.11 1.67
N ASP A 576 15.52 -0.91 2.51
CA ASP A 576 15.27 -2.28 2.09
C ASP A 576 13.97 -2.89 2.67
N GLU A 577 13.88 -4.22 2.71
CA GLU A 577 12.68 -4.91 3.19
C GLU A 577 12.56 -4.88 4.73
N GLU A 578 13.66 -4.72 5.47
CA GLU A 578 13.63 -4.55 6.92
C GLU A 578 12.98 -3.21 7.28
N ASP A 579 13.41 -2.12 6.62
CA ASP A 579 12.79 -0.80 6.77
C ASP A 579 11.33 -0.80 6.36
N ARG A 580 11.02 -1.50 5.27
CA ARG A 580 9.66 -1.65 4.77
C ARG A 580 8.79 -2.39 5.78
N ALA A 581 9.32 -3.38 6.48
CA ALA A 581 8.62 -4.11 7.54
C ALA A 581 8.37 -3.23 8.78
N ARG A 582 9.36 -2.43 9.20
CA ARG A 582 9.20 -1.45 10.29
C ARG A 582 8.19 -0.36 9.94
N ALA A 583 8.24 0.18 8.72
CA ALA A 583 7.24 1.13 8.21
C ALA A 583 5.82 0.52 8.17
N ALA A 584 5.73 -0.79 7.86
CA ALA A 584 4.47 -1.51 7.87
C ALA A 584 3.87 -1.62 9.27
N GLN A 585 4.72 -1.86 10.27
CA GLN A 585 4.38 -1.93 11.69
C GLN A 585 3.99 -0.55 12.25
N GLY A 586 4.43 0.53 11.63
CA GLY A 586 4.12 1.88 12.08
C GLY A 586 5.13 2.40 13.10
N ASP A 587 6.35 1.87 13.09
CA ASP A 587 7.45 2.32 13.93
C ASP A 587 7.67 3.83 13.80
N ILE A 588 8.03 4.44 14.92
CA ILE A 588 8.37 5.86 14.98
C ILE A 588 9.80 6.04 14.45
N PHE A 589 9.98 6.92 13.48
CA PHE A 589 11.32 7.35 13.06
C PHE A 589 11.75 8.58 13.88
N TYR A 590 12.84 8.44 14.62
CA TYR A 590 13.41 9.47 15.49
C TYR A 590 14.50 10.22 14.74
N PHE A 591 14.35 11.54 14.62
CA PHE A 591 15.29 12.37 13.89
C PHE A 591 15.39 13.77 14.48
N TRP A 592 16.43 14.52 14.14
CA TRP A 592 16.64 15.86 14.65
C TRP A 592 16.06 16.97 13.75
N ILE A 593 15.95 18.17 14.29
CA ILE A 593 15.68 19.40 13.52
C ILE A 593 16.99 19.98 12.98
N ASN A 594 16.94 20.55 11.78
CA ASN A 594 18.09 21.14 11.08
C ASN A 594 18.36 22.58 11.60
N ASP A 595 18.75 22.71 12.87
CA ASP A 595 18.80 23.99 13.58
C ASP A 595 20.21 24.56 13.82
N ASP A 596 21.21 24.15 13.05
CA ASP A 596 22.52 24.79 12.89
C ASP A 596 22.61 25.65 11.61
N ASP A 597 23.78 26.23 11.34
CA ASP A 597 24.09 27.03 10.13
C ASP A 597 25.28 26.40 9.41
N ASP A 598 25.00 25.52 8.45
CA ASP A 598 25.94 24.80 7.62
C ASP A 598 25.94 25.33 6.18
N SER A 599 27.14 25.49 5.60
CA SER A 599 27.23 25.96 4.22
C SER A 599 28.40 25.42 3.41
N GLY A 600 28.14 25.22 2.12
CA GLY A 600 29.14 24.74 1.17
C GLY A 600 29.70 23.36 1.54
N GLU A 601 31.02 23.19 1.47
CA GLU A 601 31.70 21.91 1.76
C GLU A 601 32.48 21.91 3.09
N THR A 602 32.71 23.10 3.67
CA THR A 602 33.57 23.31 4.85
C THR A 602 33.17 24.52 5.71
N GLY A 603 31.99 25.12 5.48
CA GLY A 603 31.56 26.34 6.18
C GLY A 603 30.41 26.05 7.14
N GLY A 604 30.26 26.90 8.14
CA GLY A 604 29.22 26.79 9.16
C GLY A 604 29.77 26.82 10.58
N ASP A 605 28.90 26.71 11.58
CA ASP A 605 29.28 26.62 13.00
C ASP A 605 28.89 25.33 13.72
N ASP A 606 28.10 24.43 13.10
CA ASP A 606 27.62 23.13 13.65
C ASP A 606 26.84 23.22 14.97
N ILE A 607 26.64 24.41 15.54
CA ILE A 607 26.16 24.55 16.91
C ILE A 607 24.62 24.56 16.89
N PRO A 608 23.95 23.58 17.53
CA PRO A 608 22.51 23.51 17.52
C PRO A 608 21.86 24.76 18.15
N GLY A 609 20.96 25.38 17.40
CA GLY A 609 20.22 26.58 17.76
C GLY A 609 20.96 27.90 17.54
N GLU A 610 22.19 27.87 17.00
CA GLU A 610 23.02 29.04 16.72
C GLU A 610 23.25 29.21 15.21
N HIS A 611 23.72 30.40 14.83
CA HIS A 611 23.97 30.75 13.44
C HIS A 611 25.06 31.80 13.36
N SER A 612 25.82 31.78 12.26
CA SER A 612 26.91 32.70 12.01
C SER A 612 26.39 34.13 11.79
N LEU A 613 27.28 35.13 11.98
CA LEU A 613 26.91 36.54 11.87
C LEU A 613 26.39 36.89 10.46
N GLY A 614 25.07 37.02 10.32
CA GLY A 614 24.39 37.32 9.05
C GLY A 614 23.94 36.08 8.27
N GLY A 615 24.13 34.89 8.83
CA GLY A 615 23.47 33.64 8.42
C GLY A 615 22.04 33.54 8.95
N GLU A 616 21.40 32.40 8.70
CA GLU A 616 20.11 31.97 9.25
C GLU A 616 20.22 30.46 9.51
N LEU A 617 19.49 29.92 10.50
CA LEU A 617 19.42 28.47 10.70
C LEU A 617 19.00 27.77 9.40
N ASP A 618 19.50 26.59 9.10
CA ASP A 618 19.20 25.92 7.83
C ASP A 618 17.71 25.59 7.70
N CYS A 619 17.09 25.13 8.79
CA CYS A 619 15.64 24.95 8.84
C CYS A 619 14.83 26.25 8.65
N ALA A 620 15.43 27.43 8.67
CA ALA A 620 14.77 28.72 8.42
C ALA A 620 14.86 29.17 6.95
N ASN A 621 15.84 28.66 6.18
CA ASN A 621 16.06 29.03 4.78
C ASN A 621 15.08 28.26 3.83
N TYR A 622 15.28 28.23 2.50
CA TYR A 622 14.38 27.48 1.58
C TYR A 622 15.13 26.64 0.53
N LYS A 623 16.31 26.14 0.89
CA LYS A 623 17.22 25.38 0.03
C LYS A 623 18.07 24.45 0.88
N VAL A 624 18.69 23.46 0.25
CA VAL A 624 19.91 22.87 0.79
C VAL A 624 21.02 23.93 0.65
N ASP A 625 21.75 24.25 1.72
CA ASP A 625 22.81 25.29 1.73
C ASP A 625 24.24 24.74 1.61
N GLY A 626 24.39 23.47 1.28
CA GLY A 626 25.69 22.91 0.96
C GLY A 626 25.71 21.40 0.90
N VAL A 627 26.90 20.85 0.71
CA VAL A 627 27.14 19.42 0.91
C VAL A 627 27.15 19.08 2.41
N ARG A 628 27.49 20.06 3.25
CA ARG A 628 27.56 19.92 4.72
C ARG A 628 26.18 19.73 5.35
N ASP A 629 25.25 20.61 5.00
CA ASP A 629 23.82 20.59 5.37
C ASP A 629 23.07 19.29 4.99
N LEU A 630 23.59 18.47 4.05
CA LEU A 630 22.91 17.23 3.65
C LEU A 630 22.78 16.20 4.77
N ILE A 631 23.62 16.27 5.81
CA ILE A 631 23.57 15.32 6.94
C ILE A 631 22.29 15.49 7.78
N ASP A 632 21.66 16.67 7.72
CA ASP A 632 20.43 17.01 8.42
C ASP A 632 19.16 16.64 7.64
N PHE A 633 19.33 15.93 6.52
CA PHE A 633 18.24 15.39 5.73
C PHE A 633 18.16 13.87 5.87
N PHE A 634 16.95 13.36 6.11
CA PHE A 634 16.65 11.93 6.11
C PHE A 634 15.87 11.52 4.85
N PRO A 635 16.14 10.34 4.28
CA PRO A 635 15.47 9.88 3.09
C PRO A 635 14.16 9.17 3.44
N VAL A 636 13.14 9.35 2.58
CA VAL A 636 11.88 8.58 2.64
C VAL A 636 11.55 8.07 1.25
N ALA A 637 11.49 6.75 1.10
CA ALA A 637 11.03 6.08 -0.09
C ALA A 637 9.50 6.11 -0.20
N LEU A 638 8.99 6.45 -1.38
CA LEU A 638 7.57 6.39 -1.70
C LEU A 638 7.28 5.04 -2.37
N ASP A 639 7.05 4.00 -1.56
CA ASP A 639 6.61 2.67 -2.04
C ASP A 639 5.11 2.70 -2.37
N VAL A 640 4.79 3.35 -3.50
CA VAL A 640 3.42 3.66 -3.91
C VAL A 640 3.09 3.12 -5.31
N LYS A 641 3.92 2.23 -5.86
CA LYS A 641 3.73 1.68 -7.21
C LYS A 641 2.36 1.00 -7.40
N PRO A 642 1.85 0.19 -6.45
CA PRO A 642 0.50 -0.34 -6.54
C PRO A 642 -0.57 0.76 -6.56
N LEU A 643 -0.40 1.82 -5.73
CA LEU A 643 -1.33 2.95 -5.66
C LEU A 643 -1.37 3.73 -6.97
N VAL A 644 -0.24 4.04 -7.60
CA VAL A 644 -0.20 4.77 -8.87
C VAL A 644 -0.89 3.99 -9.99
N GLY A 645 -0.81 2.66 -9.97
CA GLY A 645 -1.54 1.79 -10.89
C GLY A 645 -3.05 1.76 -10.66
N ILE A 646 -3.49 1.77 -9.40
CA ILE A 646 -4.91 1.70 -9.00
C ILE A 646 -5.59 3.07 -9.06
N PHE A 647 -4.90 4.11 -8.60
CA PHE A 647 -5.33 5.51 -8.55
C PHE A 647 -4.40 6.38 -9.41
N PRO A 648 -4.58 6.42 -10.74
CA PRO A 648 -3.72 7.18 -11.64
C PRO A 648 -3.62 8.68 -11.27
N PRO A 649 -2.42 9.27 -11.15
CA PRO A 649 -2.22 10.67 -10.75
C PRO A 649 -2.83 11.73 -11.70
N ASN A 650 -3.23 11.34 -12.92
CA ASN A 650 -3.94 12.21 -13.85
C ASN A 650 -5.46 12.33 -13.54
N THR A 651 -5.97 11.42 -12.71
CA THR A 651 -7.39 11.30 -12.35
C THR A 651 -7.59 11.55 -10.85
N TYR A 652 -6.62 11.16 -10.03
CA TYR A 652 -6.61 11.31 -8.58
C TYR A 652 -5.59 12.34 -8.11
N THR A 653 -5.87 13.00 -7.00
CA THR A 653 -4.96 13.98 -6.39
C THR A 653 -4.17 13.34 -5.26
N TYR A 654 -2.85 13.31 -5.38
CA TYR A 654 -1.93 12.90 -4.31
C TYR A 654 -1.49 14.13 -3.50
N ARG A 655 -1.41 13.99 -2.18
CA ARG A 655 -0.97 15.05 -1.26
C ARG A 655 -0.04 14.48 -0.21
N LEU A 656 1.12 15.11 -0.05
CA LEU A 656 1.93 14.98 1.16
C LEU A 656 1.54 16.11 2.11
N LYS A 657 1.28 15.77 3.37
CA LYS A 657 0.89 16.73 4.40
C LYS A 657 1.51 16.38 5.75
N SER A 658 1.71 17.40 6.58
CA SER A 658 2.03 17.24 8.00
C SER A 658 1.22 18.26 8.80
N ALA A 659 0.56 17.79 9.87
CA ALA A 659 -0.37 18.61 10.66
C ALA A 659 0.31 19.78 11.40
N ALA A 660 1.63 19.75 11.56
CA ALA A 660 2.37 20.73 12.34
C ALA A 660 3.24 21.68 11.50
N GLU A 661 3.37 21.53 10.18
CA GLU A 661 4.40 22.26 9.40
C GLU A 661 5.81 22.09 10.00
N ASN A 662 6.13 20.89 10.48
CA ASN A 662 7.40 20.52 11.12
C ASN A 662 8.45 19.97 10.14
N LEU A 663 8.14 19.93 8.84
CA LEU A 663 8.99 19.33 7.82
C LEU A 663 9.12 20.25 6.60
N LYS A 664 10.27 20.19 5.95
CA LYS A 664 10.44 20.57 4.55
C LYS A 664 10.89 19.37 3.74
N ILE A 665 10.60 19.40 2.44
CA ILE A 665 10.87 18.33 1.49
C ILE A 665 11.75 18.82 0.34
N VAL A 666 12.74 18.00 -0.03
CA VAL A 666 13.56 18.14 -1.22
C VAL A 666 13.25 16.98 -2.15
N PHE A 667 13.22 17.25 -3.46
CA PHE A 667 13.04 16.23 -4.50
C PHE A 667 14.40 15.98 -5.17
N PRO A 668 15.18 14.97 -4.74
CA PRO A 668 16.59 14.82 -5.13
C PRO A 668 16.80 14.05 -6.45
N GLU A 669 15.76 13.44 -7.03
CA GLU A 669 15.86 12.48 -8.15
C GLU A 669 16.63 11.19 -7.80
N LEU A 670 16.45 10.69 -6.56
CA LEU A 670 17.01 9.43 -6.09
C LEU A 670 15.94 8.32 -6.05
N THR A 671 16.42 7.08 -5.95
CA THR A 671 15.61 5.88 -5.70
C THR A 671 16.22 5.08 -4.56
N THR A 672 15.54 4.08 -4.02
CA THR A 672 16.12 3.18 -2.99
C THR A 672 17.42 2.52 -3.44
N ALA A 673 17.62 2.32 -4.75
CA ALA A 673 18.86 1.76 -5.31
C ALA A 673 20.05 2.74 -5.32
N THR A 674 19.79 4.04 -5.15
CA THR A 674 20.81 5.11 -5.23
C THR A 674 20.79 6.03 -4.02
N VAL A 675 20.01 5.69 -2.98
CA VAL A 675 19.75 6.58 -1.85
C VAL A 675 21.04 6.92 -1.11
N ALA A 676 21.92 5.95 -0.81
CA ALA A 676 23.20 6.21 -0.16
C ALA A 676 24.03 7.35 -0.78
N ASN A 677 23.92 7.56 -2.10
CA ASN A 677 24.78 8.48 -2.85
C ASN A 677 24.69 9.94 -2.38
N TYR A 678 23.59 10.40 -1.76
CA TYR A 678 23.55 11.79 -1.26
C TYR A 678 24.52 12.03 -0.10
N LEU A 679 24.92 10.97 0.63
CA LEU A 679 25.85 11.03 1.75
C LEU A 679 27.21 10.37 1.49
N VAL A 680 27.39 9.58 0.42
CA VAL A 680 28.67 8.88 0.15
C VAL A 680 29.27 9.14 -1.22
N ASP A 681 28.51 9.74 -2.16
CA ASP A 681 29.00 10.12 -3.48
C ASP A 681 29.05 11.65 -3.63
N VAL A 682 30.26 12.20 -3.69
CA VAL A 682 30.49 13.66 -3.68
C VAL A 682 29.83 14.37 -4.85
N ASP A 683 29.80 13.77 -6.05
CA ASP A 683 29.19 14.40 -7.22
C ASP A 683 27.66 14.44 -7.11
N THR A 684 27.05 13.36 -6.59
CA THR A 684 25.62 13.33 -6.28
C THR A 684 25.27 14.34 -5.19
N ALA A 685 26.03 14.38 -4.10
CA ALA A 685 25.84 15.32 -3.01
C ALA A 685 25.88 16.78 -3.52
N ARG A 686 26.89 17.15 -4.33
CA ARG A 686 26.98 18.48 -4.96
C ARG A 686 25.79 18.82 -5.86
N ALA A 687 25.21 17.83 -6.53
CA ALA A 687 24.03 18.04 -7.37
C ALA A 687 22.74 18.32 -6.56
N ILE A 688 22.72 17.93 -5.28
CA ILE A 688 21.60 18.12 -4.35
C ILE A 688 21.82 19.36 -3.47
N ALA A 689 23.07 19.70 -3.14
CA ALA A 689 23.54 20.77 -2.24
C ALA A 689 23.02 22.20 -2.48
N PHE A 690 22.20 22.42 -3.51
CA PHE A 690 21.58 23.72 -3.83
C PHE A 690 20.12 23.58 -4.26
N ARG A 691 19.50 22.40 -4.07
CA ARG A 691 18.12 22.18 -4.45
C ARG A 691 17.20 22.95 -3.50
N PRO A 692 16.09 23.52 -4.01
CA PRO A 692 15.08 24.11 -3.13
C PRO A 692 14.48 23.02 -2.23
N SER A 693 14.42 23.29 -0.92
CA SER A 693 13.53 22.58 0.00
C SER A 693 12.15 23.23 -0.05
N PHE A 694 11.07 22.57 0.38
CA PHE A 694 9.69 23.08 0.35
C PHE A 694 8.94 22.73 1.64
N PRO A 695 8.26 23.66 2.34
CA PRO A 695 7.47 23.31 3.52
C PRO A 695 6.40 22.28 3.17
N VAL A 696 6.30 21.22 3.96
CA VAL A 696 5.23 20.24 3.86
C VAL A 696 3.97 20.86 4.47
N PRO A 697 2.90 21.09 3.67
CA PRO A 697 1.75 21.87 4.10
C PRO A 697 0.83 21.05 5.02
N MET A 698 0.02 21.74 5.83
CA MET A 698 -1.04 21.10 6.65
C MET A 698 -2.12 20.38 5.83
N ASN A 699 -2.29 20.73 4.56
CA ASN A 699 -3.36 20.17 3.71
C ASN A 699 -2.91 19.98 2.26
N LYS A 700 -2.55 21.06 1.56
CA LYS A 700 -2.04 21.04 0.19
C LYS A 700 -1.21 22.28 -0.10
N TRP A 701 -0.25 22.18 -1.01
CA TRP A 701 0.46 23.35 -1.52
C TRP A 701 -0.53 24.32 -2.19
N PRO A 702 -0.45 25.63 -1.91
CA PRO A 702 -1.24 26.65 -2.59
C PRO A 702 -1.11 26.59 -4.12
N THR A 703 -2.14 27.07 -4.81
CA THR A 703 -2.17 27.04 -6.28
C THR A 703 -1.36 28.17 -6.92
N ASP A 704 -1.05 29.21 -6.15
CA ASP A 704 -0.35 30.43 -6.52
C ASP A 704 1.03 30.53 -5.83
N GLY A 705 1.88 31.40 -6.37
CA GLY A 705 3.29 31.51 -5.98
C GLY A 705 4.19 30.52 -6.72
N ALA A 706 5.31 31.02 -7.26
CA ALA A 706 6.24 30.22 -8.07
C ALA A 706 6.73 28.97 -7.33
N TYR A 707 7.01 29.14 -6.05
CA TYR A 707 7.52 28.09 -5.17
C TYR A 707 6.52 26.94 -4.94
N ASN A 708 5.24 27.25 -4.67
CA ASN A 708 4.19 26.23 -4.53
C ASN A 708 3.85 25.55 -5.87
N ILE A 709 4.01 26.25 -6.99
CA ILE A 709 3.88 25.67 -8.33
C ILE A 709 4.98 24.65 -8.56
N GLU A 710 6.21 24.97 -8.16
CA GLU A 710 7.36 24.08 -8.33
C GLU A 710 7.27 22.82 -7.46
N ALA A 711 6.93 22.95 -6.17
CA ALA A 711 6.72 21.79 -5.28
C ALA A 711 5.69 20.79 -5.87
N ARG A 712 4.55 21.29 -6.34
CA ARG A 712 3.50 20.46 -6.97
C ARG A 712 3.96 19.81 -8.27
N ARG A 713 4.74 20.54 -9.09
CA ARG A 713 5.31 19.99 -10.33
C ARG A 713 6.29 18.86 -10.03
N ASN A 714 7.12 19.02 -9.01
CA ASN A 714 8.12 18.02 -8.61
C ASN A 714 7.45 16.77 -8.03
N LEU A 715 6.42 16.92 -7.18
CA LEU A 715 5.62 15.78 -6.71
C LEU A 715 4.94 15.05 -7.88
N ALA A 716 4.37 15.78 -8.85
CA ALA A 716 3.77 15.16 -10.02
C ALA A 716 4.80 14.43 -10.90
N ALA A 717 6.01 14.97 -11.04
CA ALA A 717 7.10 14.34 -11.78
C ALA A 717 7.60 13.06 -11.08
N LEU A 718 7.72 13.09 -9.76
CA LEU A 718 8.08 11.92 -8.95
C LEU A 718 7.01 10.82 -9.08
N LEU A 719 5.73 11.14 -8.96
CA LEU A 719 4.65 10.15 -9.12
C LEU A 719 4.60 9.58 -10.55
N ALA A 720 5.00 10.35 -11.56
CA ALA A 720 5.12 9.87 -12.93
C ALA A 720 6.30 8.89 -13.10
N SER A 721 7.39 9.03 -12.33
CA SER A 721 8.54 8.12 -12.41
C SER A 721 8.25 6.75 -11.80
N VAL A 722 7.38 6.68 -10.78
CA VAL A 722 6.94 5.43 -10.11
C VAL A 722 6.46 4.36 -11.11
N GLY A 723 5.76 4.78 -12.19
CA GLY A 723 5.23 3.85 -13.18
C GLY A 723 6.28 3.28 -14.15
N VAL A 724 7.50 3.82 -14.16
CA VAL A 724 8.56 3.49 -15.13
C VAL A 724 9.78 2.89 -14.44
N GLN A 725 10.03 3.23 -13.17
CA GLN A 725 11.16 2.73 -12.39
C GLN A 725 10.80 1.45 -11.62
N ASP A 726 11.79 0.58 -11.43
CA ASP A 726 11.63 -0.64 -10.63
C ASP A 726 11.84 -0.36 -9.13
N ALA A 727 12.81 0.49 -8.79
CA ALA A 727 13.06 0.94 -7.42
C ALA A 727 12.15 2.13 -7.05
N PRO A 728 11.56 2.15 -5.83
CA PRO A 728 10.78 3.29 -5.36
C PRO A 728 11.59 4.60 -5.37
N PRO A 729 11.00 5.73 -5.79
CA PRO A 729 11.64 7.03 -5.72
C PRO A 729 11.73 7.53 -4.27
N VAL A 730 12.75 8.33 -3.98
CA VAL A 730 13.05 8.87 -2.65
C VAL A 730 12.88 10.38 -2.63
N VAL A 731 12.34 10.90 -1.54
CA VAL A 731 12.39 12.31 -1.16
C VAL A 731 13.32 12.48 0.04
N LEU A 732 13.94 13.65 0.17
CA LEU A 732 14.69 14.00 1.39
C LEU A 732 13.84 14.95 2.23
N LEU A 733 13.89 14.80 3.54
CA LEU A 733 13.14 15.61 4.49
C LEU A 733 14.10 16.19 5.54
N GLU A 734 13.84 17.42 5.96
CA GLU A 734 14.51 18.07 7.09
C GLU A 734 13.46 18.42 8.15
N GLY A 735 13.85 18.32 9.43
CA GLY A 735 13.04 18.76 10.56
C GLY A 735 13.14 20.28 10.78
N VAL A 736 11.99 20.94 10.99
CA VAL A 736 11.94 22.41 11.15
C VAL A 736 11.64 22.84 12.60
N LYS A 737 10.93 22.01 13.35
CA LYS A 737 10.61 22.26 14.76
C LYS A 737 10.21 20.96 15.45
N PRO A 738 10.34 20.88 16.79
CA PRO A 738 10.02 19.68 17.54
C PRO A 738 8.54 19.26 17.39
N GLY A 739 8.28 17.96 17.43
CA GLY A 739 6.93 17.41 17.47
C GLY A 739 6.79 16.02 16.84
N THR A 740 5.62 15.41 17.09
CA THR A 740 5.29 14.03 16.69
C THR A 740 4.32 13.93 15.51
N ALA A 741 4.13 15.03 14.78
CA ALA A 741 3.20 15.05 13.65
C ALA A 741 3.73 14.17 12.51
N PRO A 742 2.95 13.18 12.03
CA PRO A 742 3.42 12.26 11.01
C PRO A 742 3.48 12.94 9.63
N LEU A 743 4.32 12.40 8.76
CA LEU A 743 4.20 12.66 7.32
C LEU A 743 3.08 11.77 6.77
N VAL A 744 2.07 12.38 6.15
CA VAL A 744 0.89 11.66 5.63
C VAL A 744 0.84 11.78 4.12
N LEU A 745 0.71 10.64 3.44
CA LEU A 745 0.32 10.56 2.04
C LEU A 745 -1.19 10.31 1.94
N GLU A 746 -1.91 11.24 1.33
CA GLU A 746 -3.36 11.17 1.12
C GLU A 746 -3.68 11.17 -0.39
N ILE A 747 -4.61 10.31 -0.80
CA ILE A 747 -5.14 10.26 -2.17
C ILE A 747 -6.61 10.63 -2.16
N LYS A 748 -7.00 11.56 -3.03
CA LYS A 748 -8.37 12.03 -3.20
C LYS A 748 -8.91 11.83 -4.61
N ASP A 749 -10.20 11.49 -4.71
CA ASP A 749 -10.94 11.44 -5.97
C ASP A 749 -11.23 12.85 -6.54
N GLN A 750 -11.90 12.91 -7.69
CA GLN A 750 -12.27 14.16 -8.38
C GLN A 750 -13.29 15.01 -7.61
N THR A 751 -14.06 14.41 -6.71
CA THR A 751 -15.06 15.09 -5.87
C THR A 751 -14.48 15.56 -4.54
N GLY A 752 -13.27 15.12 -4.19
CA GLY A 752 -12.53 15.49 -3.00
C GLY A 752 -12.60 14.47 -1.86
N ASN A 753 -13.21 13.30 -2.07
CA ASN A 753 -13.26 12.24 -1.06
C ASN A 753 -11.89 11.57 -0.94
N GLN A 754 -11.50 11.21 0.29
CA GLN A 754 -10.29 10.43 0.54
C GLN A 754 -10.54 8.97 0.17
N VAL A 755 -9.74 8.46 -0.78
CA VAL A 755 -9.83 7.05 -1.24
C VAL A 755 -8.72 6.18 -0.65
N PHE A 756 -7.62 6.78 -0.19
CA PHE A 756 -6.52 6.09 0.48
C PHE A 756 -5.70 7.05 1.35
N THR A 757 -5.11 6.54 2.42
CA THR A 757 -4.14 7.28 3.25
C THR A 757 -3.11 6.32 3.83
N THR A 758 -1.86 6.78 3.97
CA THR A 758 -0.80 6.10 4.74
C THR A 758 0.10 7.16 5.39
N SER A 759 0.84 6.81 6.42
CA SER A 759 1.64 7.74 7.21
C SER A 759 2.95 7.13 7.67
N LEU A 760 3.96 7.99 7.80
CA LEU A 760 5.19 7.72 8.52
C LEU A 760 5.10 8.44 9.88
N ASN A 761 5.17 7.67 10.96
CA ASN A 761 5.22 8.20 12.32
C ASN A 761 6.61 8.80 12.57
N LEU A 762 6.65 9.99 13.17
CA LEU A 762 7.87 10.76 13.36
C LEU A 762 7.94 11.25 14.81
N SER A 763 9.14 11.36 15.33
CA SER A 763 9.44 12.14 16.53
C SER A 763 10.63 13.02 16.21
N LEU A 764 10.41 14.35 16.18
CA LEU A 764 11.44 15.34 15.88
C LEU A 764 11.76 16.17 17.12
N ASP A 765 13.04 16.39 17.40
CA ASP A 765 13.54 17.33 18.43
C ASP A 765 14.96 17.81 18.10
N GLY A 766 15.60 18.63 18.95
CA GLY A 766 17.02 19.00 18.77
C GLY A 766 17.93 17.78 18.84
N VAL A 767 19.04 17.77 18.07
CA VAL A 767 20.01 16.66 18.05
C VAL A 767 20.56 16.32 19.44
N GLU A 768 20.70 17.32 20.31
CA GLU A 768 21.11 17.16 21.71
C GLU A 768 20.11 16.39 22.59
N GLN A 769 18.90 16.12 22.08
CA GLN A 769 17.92 15.23 22.72
C GLN A 769 18.08 13.76 22.32
N MET A 770 19.06 13.44 21.47
CA MET A 770 19.32 12.07 21.00
C MET A 770 20.63 11.49 21.54
N PHE A 771 21.45 12.25 22.25
CA PHE A 771 22.70 11.74 22.83
C PHE A 771 23.00 12.27 24.23
N ARG A 772 23.86 11.54 24.95
CA ARG A 772 24.21 11.84 26.35
C ARG A 772 25.37 12.82 26.44
N GLN A 773 25.33 13.71 27.42
CA GLN A 773 26.33 14.74 27.65
C GLN A 773 26.84 14.72 29.08
N LYS A 774 28.16 14.69 29.27
CA LYS A 774 28.82 14.82 30.57
C LYS A 774 29.70 16.07 30.61
N ASN A 775 29.40 16.97 31.53
CA ASN A 775 30.16 18.17 31.79
C ASN A 775 31.14 17.95 32.95
N LEU A 776 32.43 17.78 32.63
CA LEU A 776 33.51 17.67 33.62
C LEU A 776 34.10 19.02 34.04
N ILE A 777 33.71 20.12 33.40
CA ILE A 777 34.10 21.50 33.75
C ILE A 777 33.53 21.86 35.13
N LYS A 778 32.22 21.64 35.33
CA LYS A 778 31.46 21.96 36.57
C LYS A 778 32.08 21.33 37.82
N VAL A 779 32.62 20.12 37.68
CA VAL A 779 33.25 19.37 38.78
C VAL A 779 34.54 20.06 39.23
N LEU A 780 35.40 20.47 38.30
CA LEU A 780 36.64 21.20 38.61
C LEU A 780 36.33 22.55 39.27
N SER A 781 35.37 23.32 38.74
CA SER A 781 34.97 24.60 39.35
C SER A 781 34.41 24.42 40.77
N SER A 782 33.70 23.31 41.04
CA SER A 782 33.14 23.04 42.38
C SER A 782 34.20 22.60 43.40
N LEU A 783 35.23 21.86 42.96
CA LEU A 783 36.38 21.50 43.80
C LEU A 783 37.24 22.74 44.12
N GLU A 784 37.39 23.66 43.16
CA GLU A 784 38.05 24.95 43.35
C GLU A 784 37.29 25.87 44.33
N GLU A 785 35.95 25.91 44.27
CA GLU A 785 35.11 26.70 45.20
C GLU A 785 35.06 26.14 46.64
N MET A 786 35.29 24.83 46.82
CA MET A 786 35.21 24.15 48.13
C MET A 786 36.48 24.24 48.98
N GLY A 787 37.56 24.86 48.49
CA GLY A 787 38.78 25.08 49.28
C GLY A 787 39.44 23.78 49.77
N GLU A 788 39.38 22.70 48.98
CA GLU A 788 40.21 21.54 49.27
C GLU A 788 41.68 21.97 49.20
N GLN A 789 42.44 21.66 50.26
CA GLN A 789 43.76 22.26 50.59
C GLN A 789 44.86 22.13 49.52
N GLU A 790 44.63 21.38 48.44
CA GLU A 790 45.57 21.25 47.32
C GLU A 790 45.29 22.23 46.16
N PHE A 791 44.15 22.93 46.15
CA PHE A 791 43.73 23.85 45.07
C PHE A 791 43.79 25.35 45.42
N GLU A 792 44.11 25.71 46.67
CA GLU A 792 43.90 27.07 47.21
C GLU A 792 44.81 28.21 46.67
N GLN A 793 45.77 27.96 45.75
CA GLN A 793 46.76 29.00 45.38
C GLN A 793 46.41 29.88 44.17
N TYR A 794 45.46 29.52 43.30
CA TYR A 794 45.22 30.27 42.05
C TYR A 794 43.76 30.69 41.89
N TYR A 795 43.34 31.66 42.70
CA TYR A 795 42.01 32.27 42.64
C TYR A 795 41.89 33.28 41.48
N ILE A 796 40.94 33.09 40.56
CA ILE A 796 40.37 34.16 39.72
C ILE A 796 38.90 34.34 40.10
N PRO A 797 38.48 35.53 40.59
CA PRO A 797 37.08 35.77 40.96
C PRO A 797 36.18 35.90 39.72
N SER A 798 34.97 35.34 39.84
CA SER A 798 33.78 35.54 38.99
C SER A 798 33.77 34.86 37.61
N VAL A 799 33.40 33.59 37.56
CA VAL A 799 32.93 32.93 36.33
C VAL A 799 31.55 32.31 36.60
N PRO A 800 30.51 32.59 35.78
CA PRO A 800 29.20 31.92 35.87
C PRO A 800 29.33 30.41 35.58
N PRO A 801 28.32 29.56 35.87
CA PRO A 801 28.44 28.11 35.66
C PRO A 801 28.87 27.81 34.22
N VAL A 802 29.95 27.04 34.08
CA VAL A 802 30.64 26.82 32.80
C VAL A 802 30.25 25.45 32.24
N GLY A 803 29.76 25.41 30.99
CA GLY A 803 29.43 24.18 30.26
C GLY A 803 27.94 23.78 30.24
N PRO A 804 27.54 22.88 29.33
CA PRO A 804 26.17 22.36 29.26
C PRO A 804 25.81 21.58 30.52
N GLU A 805 24.52 21.48 30.85
CA GLU A 805 24.07 20.58 31.92
C GLU A 805 24.26 19.11 31.52
N ASP A 806 24.49 18.27 32.52
CA ASP A 806 24.58 16.82 32.33
C ASP A 806 23.25 16.28 31.77
N ARG A 807 23.35 15.44 30.73
CA ARG A 807 22.24 14.66 30.17
C ARG A 807 22.65 13.21 30.11
N LEU A 808 22.40 12.44 31.17
CA LEU A 808 22.94 11.08 31.32
C LEU A 808 21.84 10.02 31.31
N ILE A 809 20.68 10.38 31.84
CA ILE A 809 19.48 9.54 31.90
C ILE A 809 18.26 10.31 31.40
N SER A 810 17.19 9.59 31.03
CA SER A 810 15.96 10.15 30.48
C SER A 810 15.43 11.40 31.20
N ASN A 811 15.42 11.41 32.53
CA ASN A 811 14.91 12.54 33.33
C ASN A 811 15.73 13.84 33.19
N ASP A 812 16.93 13.76 32.63
CA ASP A 812 17.78 14.94 32.38
C ASP A 812 17.42 15.65 31.06
N PHE A 813 16.66 14.98 30.18
CA PHE A 813 16.27 15.51 28.87
C PHE A 813 14.99 16.33 28.96
N ILE A 814 14.89 17.35 28.11
CA ILE A 814 13.69 18.20 28.03
C ILE A 814 12.53 17.38 27.44
N ASN A 815 12.82 16.54 26.46
CA ASN A 815 11.88 15.61 25.85
C ASN A 815 12.30 14.16 26.14
N SER A 816 11.95 13.69 27.34
CA SER A 816 12.27 12.33 27.79
C SER A 816 11.69 11.24 26.88
N GLU A 817 10.48 11.44 26.33
CA GLU A 817 9.84 10.44 25.45
C GLU A 817 10.56 10.29 24.12
N HIS A 818 11.06 11.38 23.54
CA HIS A 818 11.88 11.33 22.32
C HIS A 818 13.20 10.61 22.57
N PHE A 819 13.90 10.96 23.66
CA PHE A 819 15.16 10.31 24.03
C PHE A 819 14.97 8.83 24.36
N GLU A 820 14.00 8.46 25.20
CA GLU A 820 13.74 7.06 25.57
C GLU A 820 13.39 6.20 24.36
N GLY A 821 12.60 6.75 23.44
CA GLY A 821 12.21 6.06 22.22
C GLY A 821 13.39 5.81 21.28
N PHE A 822 14.23 6.83 21.06
CA PHE A 822 15.47 6.67 20.29
C PHE A 822 16.47 5.73 20.98
N ASP A 823 16.68 5.90 22.29
CA ASP A 823 17.65 5.12 23.05
C ASP A 823 17.26 3.64 23.18
N ALA A 824 15.96 3.31 23.06
CA ALA A 824 15.49 1.93 22.99
C ALA A 824 15.84 1.21 21.66
N ASP A 825 16.18 1.97 20.61
CA ASP A 825 16.65 1.45 19.32
C ASP A 825 18.19 1.30 19.27
N ASN A 826 18.90 1.79 20.29
CA ASN A 826 20.35 1.63 20.43
C ASN A 826 20.71 0.22 20.94
N ASP A 827 21.90 -0.24 20.54
CA ASP A 827 22.51 -1.47 21.05
C ASP A 827 23.24 -1.23 22.39
N ASP A 828 23.84 -2.30 22.93
CA ASP A 828 24.56 -2.26 24.21
C ASP A 828 25.97 -1.64 24.11
N ASN A 829 26.42 -1.23 22.92
CA ASN A 829 27.73 -0.60 22.75
C ASN A 829 27.67 0.87 23.15
N ASP A 830 28.80 1.40 23.63
CA ASP A 830 28.95 2.80 24.03
C ASP A 830 30.08 3.46 23.23
N PHE A 831 29.84 4.70 22.79
CA PHE A 831 30.83 5.55 22.14
C PHE A 831 31.02 6.85 22.92
N ILE A 832 32.26 7.12 23.37
CA ILE A 832 32.61 8.30 24.16
C ILE A 832 33.42 9.26 23.29
N HIS A 833 33.02 10.53 23.20
CA HIS A 833 33.75 11.57 22.47
C HIS A 833 34.35 12.60 23.42
N VAL A 834 35.67 12.77 23.38
CA VAL A 834 36.42 13.80 24.12
C VAL A 834 37.00 14.82 23.14
N HIS A 835 36.49 16.05 23.18
CA HIS A 835 36.91 17.13 22.29
C HIS A 835 38.34 17.64 22.56
N GLY A 836 38.86 18.43 21.63
CA GLY A 836 40.23 18.94 21.62
C GLY A 836 40.51 20.21 22.43
N TYR A 837 41.67 20.82 22.14
CA TYR A 837 42.09 22.12 22.65
C TYR A 837 41.47 23.28 21.85
N ASN A 838 41.29 24.44 22.50
CA ASN A 838 40.66 25.63 21.92
C ASN A 838 39.18 25.38 21.51
N VAL A 839 38.51 24.50 22.24
CA VAL A 839 37.08 24.18 22.08
C VAL A 839 36.38 24.60 23.37
N ASN A 840 35.55 25.64 23.30
CA ASN A 840 34.74 26.05 24.45
C ASN A 840 33.48 25.19 24.60
N ASP A 841 32.62 25.52 25.56
CA ASP A 841 31.40 24.78 25.81
C ASP A 841 30.40 24.79 24.65
N GLN A 842 30.32 25.89 23.90
CA GLN A 842 29.47 25.96 22.71
C GLN A 842 30.09 25.18 21.55
N ASP A 843 31.38 25.39 21.28
CA ASP A 843 32.10 24.65 20.23
C ASP A 843 32.03 23.13 20.49
N ALA A 844 32.08 22.70 21.76
CA ALA A 844 31.94 21.30 22.14
C ALA A 844 30.56 20.72 21.78
N ARG A 845 29.48 21.49 21.96
CA ARG A 845 28.12 21.08 21.55
C ARG A 845 28.08 20.82 20.04
N GLY A 846 28.72 21.69 19.25
CA GLY A 846 28.80 21.54 17.79
C GLY A 846 29.61 20.32 17.36
N GLU A 847 30.86 20.18 17.84
CA GLU A 847 31.72 19.03 17.50
C GLU A 847 31.08 17.68 17.90
N GLN A 848 30.40 17.63 19.05
CA GLN A 848 29.74 16.41 19.55
C GLN A 848 28.50 16.08 18.72
N SER A 849 27.67 17.08 18.40
CA SER A 849 26.50 16.90 17.55
C SER A 849 26.92 16.40 16.17
N GLU A 850 27.91 17.02 15.55
CA GLU A 850 28.38 16.63 14.23
C GLU A 850 29.01 15.22 14.23
N THR A 851 29.75 14.85 15.27
CA THR A 851 30.27 13.48 15.41
C THR A 851 29.13 12.47 15.57
N PHE A 852 28.09 12.80 16.35
CA PHE A 852 26.90 11.96 16.51
C PHE A 852 26.17 11.77 15.18
N LYS A 853 25.84 12.86 14.47
CA LYS A 853 25.15 12.83 13.16
C LYS A 853 25.89 11.93 12.17
N ARG A 854 27.22 12.01 12.12
CA ARG A 854 28.07 11.20 11.22
C ARG A 854 28.11 9.73 11.58
N LEU A 855 28.15 9.40 12.88
CA LEU A 855 28.07 8.02 13.34
C LEU A 855 26.67 7.43 13.09
N TYR A 856 25.62 8.22 13.34
CA TYR A 856 24.24 7.86 13.05
C TYR A 856 24.10 7.43 11.58
N TRP A 857 24.51 8.27 10.62
CA TRP A 857 24.47 7.92 9.19
C TRP A 857 25.49 6.89 8.74
N SER A 858 26.36 6.40 9.63
CA SER A 858 27.24 5.27 9.35
C SER A 858 26.65 3.94 9.83
N GLY A 859 25.39 3.93 10.30
CA GLY A 859 24.71 2.75 10.85
C GLY A 859 25.14 2.38 12.26
N SER A 860 25.66 3.35 13.03
CA SER A 860 25.98 3.13 14.44
C SER A 860 24.71 3.21 15.30
N GLN A 861 24.45 2.14 16.06
CA GLN A 861 23.41 2.09 17.08
C GLN A 861 23.99 2.19 18.50
N ALA A 862 25.27 2.54 18.66
CA ALA A 862 25.87 2.70 19.98
C ALA A 862 25.37 3.94 20.71
N ARG A 863 25.23 3.83 22.03
CA ARG A 863 24.94 4.96 22.92
C ARG A 863 26.08 5.98 22.88
N PHE A 864 25.79 7.19 22.44
CA PHE A 864 26.80 8.27 22.31
C PHE A 864 26.91 9.12 23.58
N TRP A 865 28.15 9.39 24.01
CA TRP A 865 28.50 10.18 25.19
C TRP A 865 29.48 11.31 24.84
N GLY A 866 29.02 12.55 24.82
CA GLY A 866 29.87 13.74 24.70
C GLY A 866 30.49 14.13 26.04
N ILE A 867 31.82 14.30 26.07
CA ILE A 867 32.57 14.77 27.26
C ILE A 867 33.05 16.20 27.03
N THR A 868 32.59 17.13 27.85
CA THR A 868 33.05 18.53 27.85
C THR A 868 34.02 18.80 29.01
N TRP A 869 35.16 19.42 28.71
CA TRP A 869 36.23 19.71 29.68
C TRP A 869 36.91 21.07 29.42
N TYR A 870 37.74 21.53 30.36
CA TYR A 870 38.47 22.82 30.27
C TYR A 870 39.64 22.76 29.26
N GLY A 871 39.31 22.63 27.97
CA GLY A 871 40.27 22.66 26.87
C GLY A 871 40.53 24.07 26.29
N TRP A 872 39.91 25.10 26.86
CA TRP A 872 39.89 26.46 26.34
C TRP A 872 40.30 27.54 27.36
N ASP A 873 40.89 27.17 28.50
CA ASP A 873 41.30 28.14 29.53
C ASP A 873 42.26 29.19 28.94
N THR A 874 41.99 30.48 29.15
CA THR A 874 42.56 31.67 28.45
C THR A 874 42.05 31.96 27.03
N GLN A 875 40.97 31.34 26.55
CA GLN A 875 40.41 31.69 25.24
C GLN A 875 39.98 33.15 25.16
N LEU A 876 40.38 33.82 24.08
CA LEU A 876 40.07 35.21 23.78
C LEU A 876 39.41 35.30 22.41
N THR A 877 38.34 36.08 22.30
CA THR A 877 37.77 36.44 21.00
C THR A 877 38.69 37.44 20.31
N VAL A 878 39.18 37.10 19.12
CA VAL A 878 39.98 38.01 18.31
C VAL A 878 39.02 38.88 17.48
N PRO A 879 39.00 40.22 17.63
CA PRO A 879 38.03 41.11 16.96
C PRO A 879 38.40 41.37 15.49
N VAL A 880 38.74 40.31 14.76
CA VAL A 880 38.94 40.31 13.31
C VAL A 880 38.02 39.24 12.74
N ALA A 881 37.17 39.65 11.78
CA ALA A 881 36.25 38.75 11.10
C ALA A 881 37.01 37.51 10.61
N GLY A 882 36.43 36.31 10.75
CA GLY A 882 36.98 35.04 10.28
C GLY A 882 38.23 34.52 11.01
N VAL A 883 38.63 35.12 12.13
CA VAL A 883 39.69 34.57 13.01
C VAL A 883 39.10 33.80 14.18
N GLY A 884 37.96 34.23 14.73
CA GLY A 884 37.27 33.52 15.80
C GLY A 884 37.98 33.60 17.16
N THR A 885 37.72 32.61 18.01
CA THR A 885 38.27 32.48 19.37
C THR A 885 39.60 31.75 19.38
N ARG A 886 40.53 32.18 20.24
CA ARG A 886 41.88 31.58 20.36
C ARG A 886 42.31 31.47 21.80
N THR A 887 42.80 30.32 22.19
CA THR A 887 43.44 30.04 23.47
C THR A 887 44.95 30.27 23.33
N PRO A 888 45.57 31.26 23.99
CA PRO A 888 47.01 31.50 23.87
C PRO A 888 47.85 30.60 24.79
N ASN A 889 47.34 30.24 25.98
CA ASN A 889 48.08 29.45 26.97
C ASN A 889 47.81 27.96 26.83
N TYR A 890 48.58 27.29 25.97
CA TYR A 890 48.50 25.84 25.78
C TYR A 890 48.89 25.07 27.05
N HIS A 891 49.95 25.48 27.74
CA HIS A 891 50.48 24.75 28.90
C HIS A 891 49.48 24.67 30.07
N LEU A 892 48.70 25.73 30.32
CA LEU A 892 47.61 25.68 31.29
C LEU A 892 46.58 24.60 30.94
N ASN A 893 46.21 24.47 29.67
CA ASN A 893 45.24 23.45 29.23
C ASN A 893 45.83 22.03 29.24
N VAL A 894 47.16 21.87 29.13
CA VAL A 894 47.83 20.58 29.40
C VAL A 894 47.65 20.17 30.87
N ARG A 895 47.74 21.12 31.81
CA ARG A 895 47.45 20.85 33.24
C ARG A 895 45.99 20.46 33.45
N ARG A 896 45.05 21.22 32.86
CA ARG A 896 43.62 20.90 32.88
C ARG A 896 43.30 19.54 32.28
N ALA A 897 44.05 19.10 31.27
CA ALA A 897 43.88 17.78 30.69
C ALA A 897 44.26 16.66 31.68
N PHE A 898 45.34 16.81 32.45
CA PHE A 898 45.71 15.85 33.50
C PHE A 898 44.67 15.79 34.61
N GLU A 899 44.19 16.94 35.08
CA GLU A 899 43.12 17.05 36.08
C GLU A 899 41.83 16.37 35.60
N THR A 900 41.41 16.67 34.37
CA THR A 900 40.22 16.09 33.75
C THR A 900 40.37 14.57 33.58
N GLY A 901 41.57 14.06 33.27
CA GLY A 901 41.79 12.62 33.11
C GLY A 901 41.40 11.81 34.35
N ARG A 902 41.63 12.36 35.56
CA ARG A 902 41.20 11.72 36.82
C ARG A 902 39.66 11.68 36.93
N LEU A 903 38.99 12.76 36.53
CA LEU A 903 37.53 12.83 36.52
C LEU A 903 36.89 11.93 35.47
N LEU A 904 37.50 11.83 34.29
CA LEU A 904 37.04 10.96 33.21
C LEU A 904 37.12 9.49 33.63
N LYS A 905 38.24 9.08 34.26
CA LYS A 905 38.36 7.74 34.84
C LYS A 905 37.21 7.44 35.79
N ASP A 906 36.97 8.33 36.75
CA ASP A 906 35.94 8.12 37.77
C ASP A 906 34.55 8.03 37.12
N PHE A 907 34.26 8.85 36.12
CA PHE A 907 33.02 8.77 35.34
C PHE A 907 32.87 7.44 34.61
N VAL A 908 33.88 7.00 33.85
CA VAL A 908 33.87 5.73 33.11
C VAL A 908 33.64 4.55 34.05
N VAL A 909 34.26 4.56 35.23
CA VAL A 909 34.08 3.51 36.24
C VAL A 909 32.68 3.53 36.86
N ILE A 910 32.16 4.71 37.24
CA ILE A 910 30.85 4.85 37.88
C ILE A 910 29.70 4.53 36.91
N SER A 911 29.87 4.88 35.64
CA SER A 911 28.88 4.64 34.58
C SER A 911 29.04 3.27 33.89
N GLU A 912 29.93 2.41 34.39
CA GLU A 912 30.16 1.05 33.86
C GLU A 912 30.62 1.01 32.38
N LEU A 913 31.28 2.07 31.89
CA LEU A 913 31.67 2.24 30.48
C LEU A 913 33.02 1.59 30.12
N SER A 914 33.48 0.62 30.91
CA SER A 914 34.82 0.02 30.74
C SER A 914 35.03 -0.76 29.43
N ASN A 915 33.95 -1.10 28.71
CA ASN A 915 34.01 -1.76 27.40
C ASN A 915 33.70 -0.79 26.23
N ALA A 916 33.53 0.51 26.51
CA ALA A 916 33.18 1.50 25.49
C ALA A 916 34.32 1.72 24.48
N THR A 917 33.96 2.27 23.32
CA THR A 917 34.93 2.85 22.37
C THR A 917 35.06 4.34 22.68
N ILE A 918 36.25 4.82 23.00
CA ILE A 918 36.52 6.24 23.24
C ILE A 918 37.28 6.88 22.07
N PHE A 919 36.72 7.95 21.51
CA PHE A 919 37.36 8.82 20.53
C PHE A 919 37.83 10.09 21.22
N ALA A 920 39.11 10.44 21.02
CA ALA A 920 39.63 11.72 21.44
C ALA A 920 40.36 12.42 20.30
N HIS A 921 40.10 13.72 20.18
CA HIS A 921 40.75 14.57 19.21
C HIS A 921 41.78 15.49 19.87
N SER A 922 42.90 15.78 19.18
CA SER A 922 43.85 16.82 19.60
C SER A 922 44.35 16.62 21.03
N LEU A 923 44.32 17.65 21.89
CA LEU A 923 44.71 17.57 23.31
C LEU A 923 43.76 16.73 24.18
N GLY A 924 42.55 16.42 23.72
CA GLY A 924 41.66 15.46 24.38
C GLY A 924 42.33 14.09 24.54
N ASN A 925 43.26 13.75 23.65
CA ASN A 925 44.08 12.54 23.78
C ASN A 925 44.96 12.54 25.04
N MET A 926 45.35 13.71 25.56
CA MET A 926 46.05 13.82 26.85
C MET A 926 45.11 13.49 28.01
N VAL A 927 43.83 13.91 27.95
CA VAL A 927 42.80 13.58 28.95
C VAL A 927 42.63 12.07 29.03
N VAL A 928 42.38 11.42 27.89
CA VAL A 928 42.17 9.97 27.84
C VAL A 928 43.42 9.20 28.24
N SER A 929 44.60 9.57 27.71
CA SER A 929 45.86 8.90 28.06
C SER A 929 46.22 9.05 29.54
N SER A 930 45.91 10.22 30.13
CA SER A 930 46.04 10.45 31.58
C SER A 930 45.09 9.56 32.37
N ALA A 931 43.82 9.48 31.97
CA ALA A 931 42.84 8.62 32.61
C ALA A 931 43.26 7.14 32.62
N ILE A 932 43.74 6.63 31.47
CA ILE A 932 44.27 5.27 31.32
C ILE A 932 45.49 5.07 32.23
N ALA A 933 46.42 6.03 32.26
CA ALA A 933 47.58 5.96 33.16
C ALA A 933 47.18 5.90 34.65
N GLU A 934 46.09 6.57 35.04
CA GLU A 934 45.56 6.64 36.41
C GLU A 934 44.71 5.45 36.83
N GLY A 935 44.37 4.52 35.94
CA GLY A 935 43.49 3.41 36.30
C GLY A 935 42.48 2.99 35.25
N MET A 936 42.08 3.88 34.35
CA MET A 936 40.91 3.67 33.51
C MET A 936 41.10 2.49 32.56
N ASP A 937 40.12 1.59 32.56
CA ASP A 937 39.98 0.52 31.59
C ASP A 937 38.92 0.94 30.56
N ILE A 938 39.18 0.63 29.29
CA ILE A 938 38.32 0.99 28.15
C ILE A 938 38.43 -0.12 27.10
N GLY A 939 37.38 -0.39 26.32
CA GLY A 939 37.40 -1.43 25.30
C GLY A 939 38.30 -1.04 24.13
N ARG A 940 38.08 0.15 23.56
CA ARG A 940 38.86 0.65 22.42
C ARG A 940 39.14 2.14 22.54
N TYR A 941 40.30 2.58 22.11
CA TYR A 941 40.71 3.98 22.12
C TYR A 941 41.10 4.44 20.70
N LEU A 942 40.24 5.25 20.09
CA LEU A 942 40.49 5.94 18.83
C LEU A 942 41.23 7.26 19.11
N MET A 943 42.55 7.20 19.02
CA MET A 943 43.46 8.31 19.23
C MET A 943 43.63 9.09 17.92
N VAL A 944 42.91 10.20 17.75
CA VAL A 944 42.87 10.95 16.47
C VAL A 944 43.62 12.26 16.60
N ASN A 945 44.61 12.47 15.73
CA ASN A 945 45.37 13.72 15.63
C ASN A 945 45.87 14.17 17.01
N ALA A 946 46.54 13.26 17.73
CA ALA A 946 46.89 13.49 19.14
C ALA A 946 47.93 14.59 19.33
N ALA A 947 47.55 15.64 20.07
CA ALA A 947 48.44 16.73 20.50
C ALA A 947 49.22 16.33 21.76
N VAL A 948 49.93 15.20 21.67
CA VAL A 948 50.73 14.62 22.74
C VAL A 948 52.07 14.22 22.14
N ALA A 949 53.17 14.50 22.83
CA ALA A 949 54.49 14.12 22.36
C ALA A 949 54.57 12.59 22.15
N GLU A 950 55.07 12.15 20.99
CA GLU A 950 55.16 10.71 20.69
C GLU A 950 56.04 9.96 21.72
N GLU A 951 57.05 10.61 22.29
CA GLU A 951 57.87 10.00 23.33
C GLU A 951 57.08 9.66 24.60
N ALA A 952 55.92 10.30 24.83
CA ALA A 952 55.04 9.95 25.95
C ALA A 952 54.51 8.53 25.88
N PHE A 953 54.42 7.99 24.67
CA PHE A 953 54.07 6.62 24.42
C PHE A 953 55.30 5.75 24.22
N THR A 954 56.52 6.24 24.10
CA THR A 954 57.67 5.38 23.77
C THR A 954 58.47 4.97 25.03
N PRO A 955 58.86 3.69 25.19
CA PRO A 955 59.65 3.23 26.34
C PRO A 955 60.89 4.08 26.60
N GLN A 956 61.19 4.39 27.86
CA GLN A 956 62.37 5.21 28.21
C GLN A 956 63.69 4.58 27.71
N SER A 957 63.72 3.26 27.58
CA SER A 957 64.86 2.48 27.08
C SER A 957 65.23 2.82 25.63
N ALA A 958 64.27 3.25 24.80
CA ALA A 958 64.52 3.72 23.45
C ALA A 958 65.40 4.99 23.43
N TYR A 959 65.40 5.76 24.52
CA TYR A 959 66.14 7.01 24.69
C TYR A 959 67.43 6.84 25.50
N ALA A 960 67.98 5.63 25.58
CA ALA A 960 69.26 5.40 26.25
C ALA A 960 70.39 6.21 25.59
N GLU A 961 71.24 6.86 26.41
CA GLU A 961 72.33 7.74 25.94
C GLU A 961 73.26 7.02 24.93
N GLY A 962 73.39 5.69 25.04
CA GLY A 962 74.32 4.88 24.26
C GLY A 962 75.78 5.10 24.66
N GLY A 963 76.71 4.52 23.88
CA GLY A 963 78.15 4.63 24.13
C GLY A 963 78.74 3.55 25.04
N THR A 964 79.99 3.73 25.46
CA THR A 964 80.69 2.80 26.37
C THR A 964 80.30 3.03 27.84
N ALA A 965 80.62 2.07 28.71
CA ALA A 965 80.27 2.11 30.14
C ALA A 965 80.81 3.32 30.92
N ASP A 966 81.77 4.07 30.37
CA ASP A 966 82.30 5.32 30.92
C ASP A 966 81.58 6.59 30.42
N GLY A 967 80.52 6.44 29.63
CA GLY A 967 79.74 7.55 29.07
C GLY A 967 80.37 8.22 27.85
N THR A 968 81.48 7.69 27.33
CA THR A 968 82.08 8.21 26.09
C THR A 968 81.29 7.76 24.86
N GLY A 969 81.07 8.68 23.92
CA GLY A 969 80.22 8.45 22.75
C GLY A 969 78.71 8.49 23.02
N ALA A 970 78.28 8.86 24.23
CA ALA A 970 76.88 9.15 24.54
C ALA A 970 76.33 10.21 23.56
N TYR A 971 75.11 10.01 23.05
CA TYR A 971 74.40 10.89 22.11
C TYR A 971 74.99 10.98 20.68
N ALA A 972 76.04 10.22 20.38
CA ALA A 972 76.64 10.19 19.04
C ALA A 972 75.68 9.58 17.99
N TYR A 973 75.99 9.79 16.71
CA TYR A 973 75.26 9.17 15.59
C TYR A 973 75.16 7.64 15.76
N GLY A 974 73.95 7.10 15.59
CA GLY A 974 73.66 5.66 15.73
C GLY A 974 73.39 5.17 17.16
N THR A 975 73.41 6.06 18.17
CA THR A 975 72.94 5.70 19.53
C THR A 975 71.40 5.59 19.58
N PRO A 976 70.83 4.84 20.54
CA PRO A 976 69.38 4.73 20.70
C PRO A 976 68.71 6.11 20.86
N TRP A 977 69.21 6.94 21.79
CA TRP A 977 68.72 8.31 21.97
C TRP A 977 68.74 9.10 20.67
N ARG A 978 69.86 9.09 19.94
CA ARG A 978 70.00 9.88 18.70
C ARG A 978 69.08 9.39 17.58
N THR A 979 68.70 8.11 17.60
CA THR A 979 67.73 7.53 16.67
C THR A 979 66.31 7.96 17.04
N ALA A 980 65.95 7.87 18.33
CA ALA A 980 64.62 8.22 18.82
C ALA A 980 64.31 9.73 18.72
N THR A 981 65.32 10.59 18.80
CA THR A 981 65.21 12.06 18.67
C THR A 981 65.65 12.59 17.29
N SER A 982 65.72 11.72 16.28
CA SER A 982 66.21 12.06 14.94
C SER A 982 65.30 13.00 14.15
N ALA A 983 64.02 13.13 14.52
CA ALA A 983 63.09 14.14 14.04
C ALA A 983 63.11 15.33 15.03
N TRP A 984 63.72 16.44 14.63
CA TRP A 984 64.26 17.45 15.53
C TRP A 984 63.19 18.33 16.19
N MET A 985 63.08 18.26 17.52
CA MET A 985 62.35 19.25 18.35
C MET A 985 63.28 19.76 19.46
N TYR A 986 64.29 20.55 19.07
CA TYR A 986 65.21 21.21 20.00
C TYR A 986 65.30 22.70 19.68
N HIS A 987 65.54 23.52 20.70
CA HIS A 987 65.67 24.96 20.47
C HIS A 987 66.99 25.31 19.75
N PRO A 988 66.94 26.05 18.63
CA PRO A 988 68.12 26.47 17.85
C PRO A 988 69.21 27.14 18.66
N ALA A 989 68.90 28.00 19.64
CA ALA A 989 69.93 28.64 20.47
C ALA A 989 70.81 27.66 21.28
N TRP A 990 70.35 26.41 21.47
CA TRP A 990 71.09 25.31 22.10
C TRP A 990 71.83 24.46 21.07
N ARG A 991 71.25 24.28 19.88
CA ARG A 991 71.85 23.48 18.81
C ARG A 991 72.88 24.25 17.98
N TYR A 992 72.58 25.50 17.67
CA TYR A 992 73.28 26.44 16.79
C TYR A 992 73.73 27.66 17.61
N PRO A 993 74.77 27.49 18.46
CA PRO A 993 75.30 28.60 19.26
C PRO A 993 75.67 29.77 18.35
N ASP A 994 75.41 30.99 18.83
CA ASP A 994 75.67 32.24 18.10
C ASP A 994 74.95 32.38 16.74
N GLY A 995 73.91 31.59 16.50
CA GLY A 995 73.11 31.62 15.27
C GLY A 995 73.77 30.94 14.07
N VAL A 996 74.76 30.07 14.30
CA VAL A 996 75.49 29.36 13.25
C VAL A 996 75.22 27.87 13.32
N GLU A 997 74.87 27.27 12.18
CA GLU A 997 74.73 25.82 12.06
C GLU A 997 76.09 25.12 12.25
N VAL A 998 76.14 24.16 13.16
CA VAL A 998 77.35 23.40 13.53
C VAL A 998 77.03 21.91 13.58
N ASP A 999 78.03 21.03 13.57
CA ASP A 999 77.82 19.59 13.80
C ASP A 999 77.19 19.35 15.19
N PHE A 1000 76.48 18.25 15.39
CA PHE A 1000 75.70 18.02 16.63
C PHE A 1000 76.56 18.01 17.87
N GLU A 1001 77.73 17.39 17.76
CA GLU A 1001 78.71 17.26 18.81
C GLU A 1001 79.37 18.61 19.16
N GLU A 1002 79.20 19.63 18.31
CA GLU A 1002 79.70 21.00 18.49
C GLU A 1002 78.64 21.97 19.06
N GLY A 1003 77.38 21.52 19.23
CA GLY A 1003 76.32 22.23 19.95
C GLY A 1003 76.29 21.93 21.45
N TYR A 1004 75.40 22.57 22.22
CA TYR A 1004 75.21 22.22 23.64
C TYR A 1004 74.63 20.81 23.72
N LEU A 1005 75.35 19.86 24.34
CA LEU A 1005 74.98 18.45 24.34
C LEU A 1005 73.74 18.15 25.20
N PRO A 1006 72.98 17.07 24.89
CA PRO A 1006 71.73 16.75 25.57
C PRO A 1006 71.79 16.65 27.10
N LYS A 1007 72.93 16.24 27.67
CA LYS A 1007 73.14 16.24 29.13
C LYS A 1007 72.94 17.60 29.83
N LEU A 1008 72.87 18.68 29.06
CA LEU A 1008 72.64 20.06 29.52
C LEU A 1008 71.17 20.46 29.46
N TRP A 1009 70.33 19.72 28.73
CA TRP A 1009 68.96 20.09 28.40
C TRP A 1009 67.98 19.70 29.52
N ALA A 1010 66.90 20.48 29.68
CA ALA A 1010 65.86 20.21 30.68
C ALA A 1010 65.20 18.84 30.46
N SER A 1011 64.97 18.44 29.21
CA SER A 1011 64.37 17.15 28.83
C SER A 1011 65.19 15.91 29.20
N GLU A 1012 66.49 16.07 29.49
CA GLU A 1012 67.39 14.99 29.90
C GLU A 1012 67.75 15.04 31.39
N TRP A 1013 67.26 16.05 32.12
CA TRP A 1013 67.62 16.28 33.52
C TRP A 1013 67.27 15.10 34.42
N TYR A 1014 66.15 14.42 34.15
CA TYR A 1014 65.70 13.24 34.89
C TYR A 1014 66.75 12.11 34.94
N LYS A 1015 67.62 11.97 33.92
CA LYS A 1015 68.66 10.93 33.85
C LYS A 1015 69.77 11.08 34.88
N LEU A 1016 69.86 12.23 35.53
CA LEU A 1016 70.86 12.50 36.56
C LEU A 1016 70.46 11.97 37.95
N PHE A 1017 69.26 11.40 38.07
CA PHE A 1017 68.66 11.00 39.33
C PHE A 1017 68.38 9.50 39.36
N GLY A 1018 68.54 8.90 40.54
CA GLY A 1018 68.19 7.50 40.78
C GLY A 1018 66.68 7.30 40.90
N THR A 1019 66.22 6.06 40.85
CA THR A 1019 64.80 5.69 40.97
C THR A 1019 64.18 6.03 42.33
N ASP A 1020 65.01 6.32 43.34
CA ASP A 1020 64.61 6.77 44.68
C ASP A 1020 64.37 8.29 44.77
N ASP A 1021 64.61 9.04 43.69
CA ASP A 1021 64.48 10.50 43.61
C ASP A 1021 63.36 10.86 42.63
N GLY A 1022 62.37 11.63 43.06
CA GLY A 1022 61.19 12.00 42.26
C GLY A 1022 61.52 12.76 40.98
N ARG A 1023 62.66 13.44 40.92
CA ARG A 1023 63.15 14.11 39.70
C ARG A 1023 63.45 13.15 38.57
N SER A 1024 63.74 11.88 38.87
CA SER A 1024 63.89 10.82 37.84
C SER A 1024 62.61 10.57 37.05
N THR A 1025 61.47 11.09 37.52
CA THR A 1025 60.18 10.95 36.85
C THR A 1025 59.80 12.15 35.99
N LEU A 1026 60.59 13.24 35.99
CA LEU A 1026 60.35 14.47 35.22
C LEU A 1026 60.74 14.29 33.74
N THR A 1027 60.04 13.40 33.05
CA THR A 1027 60.20 13.18 31.63
C THR A 1027 58.84 12.82 31.01
N TRP A 1028 58.63 13.23 29.76
CA TRP A 1028 57.50 12.76 28.98
C TRP A 1028 57.61 11.27 28.70
N ARG A 1029 58.84 10.74 28.56
CA ARG A 1029 59.09 9.39 28.10
C ARG A 1029 58.40 8.32 28.91
N ASP A 1030 57.66 7.46 28.20
CA ASP A 1030 56.95 6.31 28.77
C ASP A 1030 55.86 6.69 29.78
N ARG A 1031 55.40 7.94 29.78
CA ARG A 1031 54.37 8.43 30.71
C ARG A 1031 53.03 7.74 30.52
N PHE A 1032 52.68 7.39 29.28
CA PHE A 1032 51.43 6.74 28.91
C PHE A 1032 51.65 5.29 28.47
N ALA A 1033 52.58 4.59 29.13
CA ALA A 1033 52.90 3.19 28.84
C ALA A 1033 51.67 2.27 28.76
N ARG A 1034 50.66 2.49 29.62
CA ARG A 1034 49.40 1.72 29.64
C ARG A 1034 48.55 1.85 28.38
N VAL A 1035 48.76 2.88 27.56
CA VAL A 1035 48.08 3.04 26.28
C VAL A 1035 48.64 2.09 25.21
N ARG A 1036 49.89 1.61 25.39
CA ARG A 1036 50.56 0.67 24.49
C ARG A 1036 50.36 -0.81 24.82
N ASN A 1037 50.47 -1.19 26.09
CA ASN A 1037 50.46 -2.60 26.54
C ASN A 1037 49.07 -3.20 26.33
N SER A 1038 48.82 -4.34 25.66
CA SER A 1038 49.63 -5.44 25.09
C SER A 1038 50.26 -6.47 26.04
N ASP A 1039 50.03 -6.39 27.35
CA ASP A 1039 50.18 -7.60 28.17
C ASP A 1039 48.98 -8.48 27.87
N SER A 1040 49.15 -9.82 27.80
CA SER A 1040 48.11 -10.78 27.41
C SER A 1040 46.83 -10.80 28.28
N ASP A 1041 46.74 -9.89 29.25
CA ASP A 1041 45.66 -9.70 30.21
C ASP A 1041 44.97 -8.30 30.10
N SER A 1042 45.35 -7.42 29.15
CA SER A 1042 44.64 -6.14 28.91
C SER A 1042 43.69 -6.22 27.72
N ASP A 1043 42.39 -6.00 27.97
CA ASP A 1043 41.33 -6.06 26.95
C ASP A 1043 41.22 -4.81 26.05
N SER A 1044 42.08 -3.79 26.23
CA SER A 1044 41.98 -2.50 25.53
C SER A 1044 42.73 -2.43 24.19
N GLU A 1045 42.07 -1.94 23.14
CA GLU A 1045 42.66 -1.76 21.80
C GLU A 1045 42.84 -0.28 21.43
N THR A 1046 44.08 0.19 21.31
CA THR A 1046 44.37 1.56 20.84
C THR A 1046 44.56 1.60 19.32
N TYR A 1047 43.81 2.46 18.63
CA TYR A 1047 43.93 2.81 17.21
C TYR A 1047 44.38 4.26 17.08
N VAL A 1048 45.53 4.48 16.45
CA VAL A 1048 46.12 5.80 16.23
C VAL A 1048 45.79 6.25 14.81
N TYR A 1049 45.17 7.41 14.69
CA TYR A 1049 44.79 8.05 13.43
C TYR A 1049 45.55 9.38 13.35
N TYR A 1050 46.52 9.49 12.45
CA TYR A 1050 47.42 10.64 12.39
C TYR A 1050 47.49 11.23 10.97
N ALA A 1051 47.80 12.52 10.86
CA ALA A 1051 47.91 13.22 9.60
C ALA A 1051 49.25 13.97 9.52
N PRO A 1052 50.25 13.46 8.76
CA PRO A 1052 51.56 14.12 8.64
C PRO A 1052 51.52 15.55 8.09
N THR A 1053 50.47 15.88 7.35
CA THR A 1053 50.29 17.20 6.72
C THR A 1053 49.52 18.21 7.59
N ASP A 1054 48.93 17.75 8.70
CA ASP A 1054 48.17 18.57 9.66
C ASP A 1054 49.02 19.78 10.08
N GLU A 1055 48.51 20.99 9.80
CA GLU A 1055 49.20 22.24 10.06
C GLU A 1055 49.61 22.39 11.52
N ALA A 1056 48.80 21.92 12.48
CA ALA A 1056 49.06 22.07 13.90
C ALA A 1056 50.26 21.22 14.36
N PHE A 1057 50.49 20.08 13.70
CA PHE A 1057 51.54 19.13 14.05
C PHE A 1057 52.72 19.11 13.10
N ARG A 1058 52.78 20.03 12.14
CA ARG A 1058 53.95 20.15 11.27
C ARG A 1058 55.23 20.35 12.11
N PRO A 1059 56.33 19.67 11.75
CA PRO A 1059 57.61 19.92 12.37
C PRO A 1059 58.08 21.34 12.07
N PHE A 1060 58.55 22.05 13.09
CA PHE A 1060 59.16 23.37 12.92
C PHE A 1060 60.68 23.23 12.83
N ASN A 1061 61.25 23.37 11.62
CA ASN A 1061 62.68 23.14 11.36
C ASN A 1061 63.41 24.44 10.96
N TYR A 1062 64.51 24.76 11.64
CA TYR A 1062 65.36 25.94 11.39
C TYR A 1062 66.47 25.74 10.34
N SER A 1063 66.51 24.60 9.65
CA SER A 1063 67.50 24.36 8.59
C SER A 1063 67.12 25.01 7.25
N VAL A 1064 68.14 25.41 6.47
CA VAL A 1064 68.03 26.14 5.19
C VAL A 1064 67.23 25.38 4.11
N GLU A 1065 67.09 24.05 4.21
CA GLU A 1065 66.53 23.22 3.15
C GLU A 1065 64.99 23.08 3.17
N MET A 1066 64.32 23.21 4.32
CA MET A 1066 62.83 23.16 4.37
C MET A 1066 62.16 24.50 4.08
N ALA A 1067 62.91 25.62 4.15
CA ALA A 1067 62.43 26.90 3.65
C ALA A 1067 62.16 26.89 2.11
N ALA A 1068 62.54 25.80 1.44
CA ALA A 1068 62.30 25.56 0.02
C ALA A 1068 61.20 24.51 -0.26
N THR A 1069 60.62 23.86 0.76
CA THR A 1069 59.66 22.75 0.61
C THR A 1069 58.23 23.07 1.08
N ASP A 1070 57.94 24.34 1.41
CA ASP A 1070 56.56 24.79 1.45
C ASP A 1070 55.94 24.55 0.05
N PRO A 1071 54.90 23.71 -0.08
CA PRO A 1071 54.33 23.33 -1.37
C PRO A 1071 53.94 24.54 -2.25
N ASP A 1072 53.63 25.68 -1.62
CA ASP A 1072 53.15 26.89 -2.30
C ASP A 1072 54.09 28.11 -2.18
N GLY A 1073 55.15 28.02 -1.37
CA GLY A 1073 56.12 29.11 -1.13
C GLY A 1073 55.53 30.39 -0.52
N ASN A 1074 54.33 30.34 0.05
CA ASN A 1074 53.56 31.48 0.56
C ASN A 1074 53.43 31.51 2.09
N HIS A 1075 53.83 30.44 2.78
CA HIS A 1075 53.75 30.31 4.23
C HIS A 1075 55.01 30.86 4.93
N TYR A 1076 54.97 31.04 6.26
CA TYR A 1076 56.07 31.56 7.08
C TYR A 1076 57.37 30.80 6.79
N GLN A 1077 58.33 31.51 6.20
CA GLN A 1077 59.67 31.01 5.94
C GLN A 1077 60.57 31.47 7.10
N PRO A 1078 60.95 30.59 8.04
CA PRO A 1078 61.85 30.96 9.12
C PRO A 1078 63.18 31.44 8.52
N ASN A 1079 63.58 32.66 8.86
CA ASN A 1079 64.87 33.19 8.45
C ASN A 1079 65.96 32.52 9.28
N VAL A 1080 66.96 31.91 8.63
CA VAL A 1080 68.09 31.24 9.29
C VAL A 1080 68.89 32.19 10.20
N ALA A 1081 68.79 33.51 9.98
CA ALA A 1081 69.41 34.52 10.83
C ALA A 1081 68.61 34.89 12.08
N ASP A 1082 67.32 34.55 12.15
CA ASP A 1082 66.43 34.86 13.26
C ASP A 1082 66.24 33.58 14.10
N LEU A 1083 66.86 33.51 15.27
CA LEU A 1083 66.56 32.45 16.25
C LEU A 1083 65.07 32.53 16.63
N PRO A 1084 64.42 31.41 17.00
CA PRO A 1084 63.05 31.45 17.48
C PRO A 1084 62.93 32.42 18.62
N GLY A 1085 62.06 33.40 18.43
CA GLY A 1085 61.77 34.44 19.38
C GLY A 1085 60.27 34.51 19.64
N THR A 1086 59.90 35.32 20.61
CA THR A 1086 58.51 35.54 21.00
C THR A 1086 57.65 35.95 19.78
N GLU A 1087 58.24 36.59 18.78
CA GLU A 1087 57.65 36.95 17.48
C GLU A 1087 57.13 35.79 16.63
N ASP A 1088 57.69 34.58 16.72
CA ASP A 1088 57.21 33.39 16.01
C ASP A 1088 55.90 32.88 16.62
N VAL A 1089 55.78 32.98 17.96
CA VAL A 1089 54.52 32.74 18.67
C VAL A 1089 53.52 33.85 18.34
N VAL A 1090 53.94 35.12 18.28
CA VAL A 1090 53.07 36.22 17.79
C VAL A 1090 52.64 35.95 16.36
N PHE A 1091 53.49 35.37 15.52
CA PHE A 1091 53.22 35.13 14.10
C PHE A 1091 52.01 34.20 13.92
N ASN A 1092 51.93 33.13 14.70
CA ASN A 1092 50.75 32.26 14.79
C ASN A 1092 49.50 32.94 15.39
N TRP A 1093 49.67 34.09 16.02
CA TRP A 1093 48.61 34.87 16.65
C TRP A 1093 48.25 36.16 15.89
N ARG A 1094 48.87 36.45 14.74
CA ARG A 1094 48.65 37.71 14.00
C ARG A 1094 47.19 37.78 13.52
N PRO A 1095 46.36 38.70 14.06
CA PRO A 1095 44.93 38.74 13.76
C PRO A 1095 44.59 39.05 12.30
N TRP A 1096 45.51 39.66 11.56
CA TRP A 1096 45.26 40.21 10.21
C TRP A 1096 45.76 39.29 9.08
N ASP A 1097 46.46 38.21 9.41
CA ASP A 1097 47.09 37.30 8.45
C ASP A 1097 46.53 35.89 8.61
N ARG A 1098 45.51 35.56 7.81
CA ARG A 1098 44.77 34.30 7.91
C ARG A 1098 45.48 33.09 7.29
N SER A 1099 46.48 33.29 6.42
CA SER A 1099 47.13 32.18 5.70
C SER A 1099 48.07 31.35 6.58
N HIS A 1100 48.30 31.77 7.82
CA HIS A 1100 49.33 31.21 8.70
C HIS A 1100 48.82 30.76 10.06
N LEU A 1101 47.51 30.89 10.33
CA LEU A 1101 46.95 30.59 11.64
C LEU A 1101 47.00 29.09 11.92
N GLY A 1102 47.59 28.70 13.05
CA GLY A 1102 47.63 27.32 13.54
C GLY A 1102 48.83 26.48 13.09
N TYR A 1103 49.67 26.97 12.18
CA TYR A 1103 50.83 26.21 11.69
C TYR A 1103 51.87 25.97 12.77
N TYR A 1104 52.41 24.77 12.88
CA TYR A 1104 53.45 24.41 13.85
C TYR A 1104 53.03 24.58 15.32
N ALA A 1105 51.74 24.72 15.61
CA ALA A 1105 51.24 25.10 16.94
C ALA A 1105 51.84 24.24 18.06
N PHE A 1106 51.83 22.91 17.91
CA PHE A 1106 52.41 22.00 18.90
C PHE A 1106 53.93 22.20 19.06
N ALA A 1107 54.66 22.26 17.93
CA ALA A 1107 56.12 22.37 17.93
C ALA A 1107 56.59 23.69 18.55
N LEU A 1108 55.92 24.81 18.25
CA LEU A 1108 56.27 26.10 18.84
C LEU A 1108 56.04 26.10 20.35
N GLN A 1109 54.90 25.59 20.83
CA GLN A 1109 54.62 25.55 22.28
C GLN A 1109 55.71 24.78 23.05
N GLU A 1110 56.17 23.63 22.52
CA GLU A 1110 57.25 22.86 23.12
C GLU A 1110 58.64 23.51 22.98
N LEU A 1111 58.90 24.22 21.88
CA LEU A 1111 60.16 24.94 21.66
C LEU A 1111 60.26 26.20 22.52
N PHE A 1112 59.15 26.80 22.94
CA PHE A 1112 59.14 28.03 23.73
C PHE A 1112 59.02 27.85 25.25
N LYS A 1113 58.98 26.61 25.76
CA LYS A 1113 59.00 26.38 27.21
C LYS A 1113 60.19 27.08 27.86
N GLY A 1114 59.91 27.87 28.90
CA GLY A 1114 60.88 28.72 29.60
C GLY A 1114 61.10 30.10 28.99
N GLN A 1115 60.45 30.46 27.87
CA GLN A 1115 60.65 31.74 27.18
C GLN A 1115 59.34 32.51 26.88
N THR A 1116 58.23 32.25 27.61
CA THR A 1116 56.88 32.71 27.22
C THR A 1116 56.42 34.08 27.77
N SER A 1117 57.24 34.78 28.56
CA SER A 1117 56.81 35.86 29.48
C SER A 1117 56.23 37.14 28.84
N ALA A 1118 56.32 37.34 27.53
CA ALA A 1118 55.90 38.61 26.89
C ALA A 1118 54.51 38.62 26.22
N ILE A 1119 53.82 37.47 26.09
CA ILE A 1119 52.54 37.38 25.34
C ILE A 1119 51.44 36.60 26.10
N ILE A 1120 51.80 35.55 26.85
CA ILE A 1120 50.85 34.50 27.28
C ILE A 1120 50.66 34.42 28.81
N GLY A 1121 51.42 35.21 29.59
CA GLY A 1121 51.43 35.19 31.06
C GLY A 1121 52.67 34.50 31.65
N ASP A 1122 52.81 34.56 32.97
CA ASP A 1122 54.02 34.14 33.72
C ASP A 1122 54.15 32.62 33.93
N ASP A 1123 53.37 31.77 33.21
CA ASP A 1123 53.27 30.33 33.51
C ASP A 1123 54.44 29.45 33.00
N SER A 1124 55.23 29.89 32.00
CA SER A 1124 56.36 29.14 31.40
C SER A 1124 57.57 30.05 31.11
N ASP A 1125 57.99 30.79 32.13
CA ASP A 1125 59.10 31.76 32.08
C ASP A 1125 60.44 31.23 32.61
N THR A 1126 60.47 29.97 33.07
CA THR A 1126 61.65 29.30 33.63
C THR A 1126 61.72 27.85 33.17
N GLY A 1127 62.86 27.19 33.39
CA GLY A 1127 63.06 25.83 32.90
C GLY A 1127 63.32 25.77 31.39
N GLY A 1128 62.90 24.66 30.76
CA GLY A 1128 62.80 24.52 29.33
C GLY A 1128 64.08 24.80 28.56
N TRP A 1129 63.99 25.77 27.65
CA TRP A 1129 65.08 26.21 26.79
C TRP A 1129 65.70 27.54 27.23
N GLU A 1130 65.32 28.10 28.38
CA GLU A 1130 65.97 29.29 28.90
C GLU A 1130 67.33 28.91 29.52
N PHE A 1131 68.39 29.65 29.24
CA PHE A 1131 69.71 29.39 29.83
C PHE A 1131 69.78 29.85 31.29
N ASN A 1132 70.44 29.08 32.15
CA ASN A 1132 70.77 29.53 33.51
C ASN A 1132 71.86 30.60 33.47
N LEU A 1133 71.45 31.87 33.52
CA LEU A 1133 72.37 33.01 33.52
C LEU A 1133 72.79 33.45 34.93
N ASN A 1134 72.54 32.64 35.96
CA ASN A 1134 72.94 32.96 37.32
C ASN A 1134 74.50 32.94 37.47
N PRO A 1135 75.14 34.08 37.81
CA PRO A 1135 76.59 34.14 38.02
C PRO A 1135 77.14 33.22 39.13
N GLN A 1136 76.31 32.81 40.09
CA GLN A 1136 76.71 31.93 41.20
C GLN A 1136 76.85 30.46 40.79
N ASP A 1137 76.26 30.06 39.65
CA ASP A 1137 76.34 28.70 39.15
C ASP A 1137 77.53 28.46 38.20
N GLY A 1138 78.12 29.54 37.66
CA GLY A 1138 79.36 29.48 36.88
C GLY A 1138 79.16 29.26 35.37
N TYR A 1139 77.93 29.37 34.86
CA TYR A 1139 77.59 29.18 33.44
C TYR A 1139 77.52 30.47 32.62
N VAL A 1140 77.92 31.59 33.22
CA VAL A 1140 77.92 32.92 32.59
C VAL A 1140 79.31 33.56 32.76
N PHE A 1141 79.78 34.23 31.71
CA PHE A 1141 81.00 35.03 31.71
C PHE A 1141 80.67 36.45 31.21
N MET A 1142 80.90 37.48 32.01
CA MET A 1142 80.58 38.88 31.66
C MET A 1142 79.13 39.12 31.19
N GLY A 1143 78.16 38.38 31.75
CA GLY A 1143 76.74 38.52 31.42
C GLY A 1143 76.28 37.76 30.17
N VAL A 1144 77.15 36.94 29.55
CA VAL A 1144 76.80 36.04 28.43
C VAL A 1144 77.09 34.58 28.78
N LYS A 1145 76.33 33.65 28.19
CA LYS A 1145 76.52 32.20 28.36
C LYS A 1145 77.96 31.78 28.02
N ILE A 1146 78.50 30.79 28.75
CA ILE A 1146 79.85 30.27 28.49
C ILE A 1146 79.94 29.54 27.13
N PRO A 1147 81.15 29.45 26.51
CA PRO A 1147 81.35 28.74 25.24
C PRO A 1147 80.94 27.26 25.31
N VAL A 1148 80.40 26.74 24.21
CA VAL A 1148 79.89 25.36 24.11
C VAL A 1148 80.92 24.31 24.50
N SER A 1149 82.16 24.43 24.02
CA SER A 1149 83.23 23.48 24.34
C SER A 1149 83.52 23.39 25.85
N LEU A 1150 83.40 24.52 26.58
CA LEU A 1150 83.54 24.55 28.02
C LEU A 1150 82.32 23.95 28.72
N ALA A 1151 81.10 24.32 28.30
CA ALA A 1151 79.86 23.77 28.84
C ALA A 1151 79.79 22.23 28.67
N ASN A 1152 80.20 21.72 27.51
CA ASN A 1152 80.25 20.28 27.23
C ASN A 1152 81.37 19.55 27.98
N SER A 1153 82.42 20.24 28.44
CA SER A 1153 83.51 19.62 29.23
C SER A 1153 83.11 19.29 30.68
N TYR A 1154 82.04 19.91 31.17
CA TYR A 1154 81.54 19.75 32.52
C TYR A 1154 80.95 18.35 32.77
N GLY A 1155 81.28 17.76 33.92
CA GLY A 1155 80.74 16.47 34.37
C GLY A 1155 79.26 16.58 34.73
N LYS A 1156 78.45 15.56 34.39
CA LYS A 1156 76.99 15.64 34.46
C LYS A 1156 76.42 15.76 35.88
N GLU A 1157 77.13 15.27 36.90
CA GLU A 1157 76.69 15.33 38.30
C GLU A 1157 76.46 16.76 38.82
N GLN A 1158 77.19 17.76 38.32
CA GLN A 1158 77.00 19.13 38.78
C GLN A 1158 75.67 19.74 38.32
N PHE A 1159 75.08 19.21 37.25
CA PHE A 1159 73.79 19.67 36.73
C PHE A 1159 72.60 19.22 37.59
N ARG A 1160 72.82 18.34 38.58
CA ARG A 1160 71.80 17.96 39.57
C ARG A 1160 71.34 19.14 40.44
N THR A 1161 72.28 20.00 40.85
CA THR A 1161 72.01 21.16 41.73
C THR A 1161 72.19 22.51 41.03
N LYS A 1162 72.86 22.50 39.88
CA LYS A 1162 73.10 23.67 39.04
C LYS A 1162 72.75 23.31 37.59
N PRO A 1163 71.46 23.19 37.24
CA PRO A 1163 71.06 22.95 35.85
C PRO A 1163 71.61 24.04 34.93
N PHE A 1164 71.87 23.66 33.68
CA PHE A 1164 72.31 24.61 32.65
C PHE A 1164 71.15 25.40 32.06
N PHE A 1165 69.92 24.90 32.23
CA PHE A 1165 68.67 25.61 31.97
C PHE A 1165 68.23 26.42 33.21
N SER A 1166 67.43 27.46 33.00
CA SER A 1166 66.99 28.40 34.02
C SER A 1166 66.28 27.73 35.19
N LYS A 1167 66.56 28.20 36.40
CA LYS A 1167 65.92 27.68 37.62
C LYS A 1167 64.57 28.35 37.82
N ASN A 1168 63.55 27.58 38.18
CA ASN A 1168 62.32 28.16 38.68
C ASN A 1168 62.56 28.67 40.12
N PRO A 1169 62.49 29.98 40.37
CA PRO A 1169 62.75 30.57 41.69
C PRO A 1169 61.73 30.15 42.75
N ASP A 1170 60.53 29.76 42.34
CA ASP A 1170 59.48 29.28 43.26
C ASP A 1170 59.72 27.83 43.68
N ARG A 1171 60.70 27.14 43.08
CA ARG A 1171 60.96 25.70 43.27
C ARG A 1171 62.40 25.39 43.63
N ASP A 1172 63.06 26.26 44.39
CA ASP A 1172 64.48 26.12 44.81
C ASP A 1172 64.81 24.74 45.41
N GLY A 1173 63.86 24.10 46.11
CA GLY A 1173 64.02 22.76 46.69
C GLY A 1173 64.34 21.66 45.68
N LEU A 1174 63.94 21.81 44.42
CA LEU A 1174 64.21 20.85 43.34
C LEU A 1174 65.69 20.77 42.98
N TYR A 1175 66.50 21.79 43.32
CA TYR A 1175 67.93 21.82 43.01
C TYR A 1175 68.80 21.37 44.19
N SER A 1176 68.21 20.66 45.16
CA SER A 1176 68.90 20.06 46.31
C SER A 1176 69.80 18.89 45.91
N PRO A 1177 70.97 18.70 46.56
CA PRO A 1177 71.80 17.50 46.37
C PRO A 1177 71.18 16.22 46.95
N GLN A 1178 70.14 16.33 47.79
CA GLN A 1178 69.41 15.19 48.35
C GLN A 1178 68.28 14.74 47.43
N ALA A 1179 67.80 13.50 47.59
CA ALA A 1179 66.61 13.00 46.90
C ALA A 1179 65.38 13.87 47.24
N VAL A 1180 64.58 14.18 46.22
CA VAL A 1180 63.40 15.05 46.35
C VAL A 1180 62.14 14.25 46.02
N SER A 1181 61.11 14.35 46.85
CA SER A 1181 59.78 13.83 46.50
C SER A 1181 59.04 14.88 45.68
N ILE A 1182 58.44 14.49 44.56
CA ILE A 1182 57.66 15.39 43.71
C ILE A 1182 56.22 14.88 43.69
N PRO A 1183 55.24 15.66 44.20
CA PRO A 1183 53.82 15.34 44.08
C PRO A 1183 53.38 15.25 42.61
N SER A 1184 52.34 14.45 42.31
CA SER A 1184 51.86 14.23 40.93
C SER A 1184 51.44 15.53 40.23
N LEU A 1185 50.72 16.42 40.92
CA LEU A 1185 50.30 17.72 40.36
C LEU A 1185 51.49 18.60 40.00
N LEU A 1186 52.49 18.68 40.88
CA LEU A 1186 53.72 19.44 40.61
C LEU A 1186 54.51 18.83 39.45
N LYS A 1187 54.56 17.50 39.35
CA LYS A 1187 55.19 16.80 38.23
C LYS A 1187 54.50 17.17 36.90
N GLU A 1188 53.18 17.13 36.86
CA GLU A 1188 52.37 17.47 35.68
C GLU A 1188 52.53 18.92 35.25
N GLU A 1189 52.52 19.83 36.21
CA GLU A 1189 52.80 21.24 36.00
C GLU A 1189 54.22 21.46 35.44
N MET A 1190 55.23 20.78 35.99
CA MET A 1190 56.59 20.83 35.47
C MET A 1190 56.70 20.28 34.04
N LEU A 1191 55.99 19.19 33.73
CA LEU A 1191 55.96 18.62 32.37
C LEU A 1191 55.29 19.59 31.39
N ALA A 1192 54.19 20.21 31.80
CA ALA A 1192 53.51 21.23 31.01
C ALA A 1192 54.39 22.45 30.79
N ASN A 1193 55.01 23.01 31.82
CA ASN A 1193 55.60 24.35 31.74
C ASN A 1193 57.13 24.37 31.52
N GLU A 1194 57.86 23.39 32.05
CA GLU A 1194 59.32 23.45 32.19
C GLU A 1194 60.09 22.34 31.47
N ILE A 1195 59.47 21.18 31.21
CA ILE A 1195 60.15 20.04 30.57
C ILE A 1195 59.67 19.92 29.12
N PRO A 1196 60.50 20.29 28.13
CA PRO A 1196 60.13 20.21 26.73
C PRO A 1196 60.19 18.77 26.26
N ALA A 1197 59.24 18.39 25.42
CA ALA A 1197 59.34 17.17 24.66
C ALA A 1197 60.45 17.30 23.60
N LEU A 1198 61.03 16.18 23.17
CA LEU A 1198 62.03 16.14 22.09
C LEU A 1198 61.54 15.47 20.80
N THR A 1199 60.30 15.00 20.78
CA THR A 1199 59.67 14.37 19.61
C THR A 1199 58.45 15.18 19.16
N ASN A 1200 58.17 15.18 17.86
CA ASN A 1200 56.91 15.72 17.34
C ASN A 1200 55.68 15.03 17.97
N ALA A 1201 54.51 15.64 17.82
CA ALA A 1201 53.25 15.08 18.26
C ALA A 1201 52.98 13.71 17.63
N ALA A 1202 52.32 12.82 18.37
CA ALA A 1202 51.80 11.56 17.85
C ALA A 1202 50.85 11.80 16.66
N GLY A 1203 50.10 12.90 16.64
CA GLY A 1203 49.28 13.32 15.49
C GLY A 1203 50.06 13.62 14.20
N HIS A 1204 51.38 13.85 14.25
CA HIS A 1204 52.22 14.04 13.06
C HIS A 1204 52.69 12.72 12.45
N ARG A 1205 53.14 11.77 13.29
CA ARG A 1205 53.89 10.60 12.81
C ARG A 1205 53.35 9.25 13.28
N GLY A 1206 52.27 9.24 14.04
CA GLY A 1206 51.75 8.04 14.72
C GLY A 1206 52.53 7.70 15.99
N VAL A 1207 52.26 6.52 16.53
CA VAL A 1207 52.98 5.96 17.69
C VAL A 1207 53.79 4.75 17.23
N GLY A 1208 55.12 4.91 17.15
CA GLY A 1208 56.00 3.92 16.51
C GLY A 1208 55.93 2.52 17.12
N GLU A 1209 55.80 2.41 18.45
CA GLU A 1209 55.71 1.12 19.14
C GLU A 1209 54.40 0.37 18.81
N ILE A 1210 53.27 1.07 18.75
CA ILE A 1210 51.98 0.48 18.35
C ILE A 1210 52.08 -0.01 16.89
N ARG A 1211 52.74 0.75 16.01
CA ARG A 1211 52.98 0.33 14.61
C ARG A 1211 53.81 -0.95 14.49
N VAL A 1212 54.77 -1.15 15.38
CA VAL A 1212 55.64 -2.34 15.37
C VAL A 1212 54.87 -3.59 15.75
N ASP A 1213 54.04 -3.49 16.79
CA ASP A 1213 53.28 -4.62 17.33
C ASP A 1213 51.98 -4.87 16.54
N HIS A 1214 51.34 -3.80 16.06
CA HIS A 1214 50.03 -3.79 15.38
C HIS A 1214 49.99 -2.74 14.24
N PRO A 1215 50.57 -3.03 13.06
CA PRO A 1215 50.72 -2.06 11.97
C PRO A 1215 49.38 -1.58 11.37
N ASP A 1216 48.29 -2.32 11.58
CA ASP A 1216 46.93 -1.97 11.19
C ASP A 1216 46.25 -0.97 12.14
N ARG A 1217 46.87 -0.68 13.28
CA ARG A 1217 46.36 0.24 14.32
C ARG A 1217 47.06 1.59 14.35
N ASP A 1218 47.95 1.89 13.40
CA ASP A 1218 48.61 3.18 13.27
C ASP A 1218 48.46 3.72 11.84
N ILE A 1219 47.43 4.54 11.64
CA ILE A 1219 46.79 4.83 10.36
C ILE A 1219 47.04 6.30 9.95
N ASP A 1220 47.68 6.51 8.80
CA ASP A 1220 47.71 7.83 8.14
C ASP A 1220 46.33 8.12 7.54
N ILE A 1221 45.50 8.91 8.23
CA ILE A 1221 44.10 9.17 7.85
C ILE A 1221 43.98 9.85 6.49
N ARG A 1222 44.95 10.70 6.17
CA ARG A 1222 44.97 11.42 4.90
C ARG A 1222 45.25 10.45 3.76
N LEU A 1223 46.22 9.54 3.91
CA LEU A 1223 46.46 8.49 2.91
C LEU A 1223 45.27 7.53 2.75
N ALA A 1224 44.63 7.17 3.86
CA ALA A 1224 43.52 6.23 3.85
C ALA A 1224 42.23 6.83 3.25
N TYR A 1225 41.91 8.09 3.57
CA TYR A 1225 40.59 8.66 3.32
C TYR A 1225 40.57 9.91 2.43
N ALA A 1226 41.68 10.65 2.28
CA ALA A 1226 41.71 11.87 1.46
C ALA A 1226 42.47 11.70 0.12
N VAL A 1227 43.57 10.95 0.10
CA VAL A 1227 44.48 10.88 -1.06
C VAL A 1227 43.91 10.02 -2.19
N ASN A 1228 43.93 10.57 -3.41
CA ASN A 1228 43.32 10.00 -4.62
C ASN A 1228 41.80 9.80 -4.52
N LYS A 1229 41.15 10.52 -3.61
CA LYS A 1229 39.70 10.62 -3.46
C LYS A 1229 39.26 12.04 -3.83
N PRO A 1230 37.97 12.29 -4.11
CA PRO A 1230 37.44 13.65 -4.13
C PRO A 1230 37.77 14.36 -2.80
N TRP A 1231 38.10 15.65 -2.87
CA TRP A 1231 38.36 16.50 -1.71
C TRP A 1231 37.67 17.86 -1.94
N PRO A 1232 37.39 18.66 -0.88
CA PRO A 1232 36.71 19.94 -1.04
C PRO A 1232 37.39 20.88 -2.05
N GLN A 1233 36.59 21.55 -2.88
CA GLN A 1233 37.08 22.35 -4.01
C GLN A 1233 37.88 23.60 -3.61
N ASP A 1234 37.65 24.11 -2.42
CA ASP A 1234 38.32 25.28 -1.84
C ASP A 1234 39.71 24.95 -1.28
N ARG A 1235 40.07 23.66 -1.19
CA ARG A 1235 41.39 23.17 -0.77
C ARG A 1235 42.33 23.04 -1.97
N LEU A 1236 43.04 24.14 -2.28
CA LEU A 1236 43.93 24.29 -3.46
C LEU A 1236 44.98 23.16 -3.63
N ASN A 1237 45.39 22.52 -2.53
CA ASN A 1237 46.26 21.34 -2.50
C ASN A 1237 45.49 20.17 -1.89
N GLY A 1238 44.74 19.43 -2.73
CA GLY A 1238 43.78 18.37 -2.34
C GLY A 1238 44.32 17.14 -1.59
N PHE A 1239 45.48 17.25 -0.94
CA PHE A 1239 46.07 16.25 -0.06
C PHE A 1239 46.48 16.81 1.30
N GLU A 1240 46.24 18.08 1.59
CA GLU A 1240 46.59 18.69 2.87
C GLU A 1240 45.41 18.59 3.85
N TRP A 1241 45.53 17.64 4.78
CA TRP A 1241 44.60 17.52 5.91
C TRP A 1241 44.78 18.69 6.86
N LYS A 1242 43.70 19.39 7.20
CA LYS A 1242 43.67 20.43 8.24
C LYS A 1242 43.30 19.87 9.61
N HIS A 1243 43.77 20.47 10.69
CA HIS A 1243 43.54 19.95 12.05
C HIS A 1243 42.05 19.79 12.36
N SER A 1244 41.22 20.73 11.90
CA SER A 1244 39.75 20.71 12.08
C SER A 1244 38.99 19.90 11.03
N ASP A 1245 39.64 19.33 10.00
CA ASP A 1245 38.94 18.67 8.89
C ASP A 1245 38.09 17.48 9.35
N ILE A 1246 38.42 16.85 10.49
CA ILE A 1246 37.61 15.77 11.07
C ILE A 1246 36.17 16.18 11.40
N TYR A 1247 35.90 17.49 11.60
CA TYR A 1247 34.57 18.04 11.83
C TYR A 1247 34.13 19.02 10.73
N VAL A 1248 35.05 19.79 10.18
CA VAL A 1248 34.71 20.86 9.24
C VAL A 1248 34.40 20.34 7.84
N VAL A 1249 35.07 19.30 7.37
CA VAL A 1249 34.82 18.75 6.02
C VAL A 1249 33.52 17.97 6.00
N ALA A 1250 32.66 18.23 5.01
CA ALA A 1250 31.36 17.58 4.88
C ALA A 1250 31.43 16.04 4.86
N TYR A 1251 30.40 15.40 5.41
CA TYR A 1251 30.36 13.95 5.63
C TYR A 1251 30.67 13.08 4.40
N PRO A 1252 30.26 13.39 3.15
CA PRO A 1252 30.58 12.55 2.00
C PRO A 1252 32.07 12.29 1.76
N TYR A 1253 32.94 13.21 2.18
CA TYR A 1253 34.39 13.05 2.10
C TYR A 1253 34.96 12.14 3.20
N LEU A 1254 34.25 12.01 4.33
CA LEU A 1254 34.69 11.34 5.54
C LEU A 1254 33.86 10.09 5.89
N SER A 1255 32.80 9.80 5.15
CA SER A 1255 31.90 8.66 5.36
C SER A 1255 32.67 7.35 5.56
N GLY A 1256 33.67 7.07 4.73
CA GLY A 1256 34.49 5.86 4.86
C GLY A 1256 35.30 5.76 6.17
N LEU A 1257 35.66 6.87 6.80
CA LEU A 1257 36.32 6.88 8.12
C LEU A 1257 35.32 6.56 9.24
N TYR A 1258 34.12 7.14 9.19
CA TYR A 1258 33.09 6.87 10.18
C TYR A 1258 32.49 5.46 10.03
N ASP A 1259 32.42 4.92 8.80
CA ASP A 1259 32.09 3.52 8.54
C ASP A 1259 33.09 2.56 9.21
N GLU A 1260 34.39 2.91 9.18
CA GLU A 1260 35.42 2.16 9.88
C GLU A 1260 35.22 2.24 11.39
N TRP A 1261 34.89 3.42 11.93
CA TRP A 1261 34.62 3.58 13.36
C TRP A 1261 33.37 2.81 13.82
N ALA A 1262 32.29 2.81 13.03
CA ALA A 1262 31.10 2.02 13.31
C ALA A 1262 31.40 0.52 13.42
N LYS A 1263 32.31 -0.01 12.58
CA LYS A 1263 32.81 -1.39 12.70
C LYS A 1263 33.61 -1.62 13.97
N ARG A 1264 34.50 -0.68 14.33
CA ARG A 1264 35.30 -0.79 15.57
C ARG A 1264 34.42 -0.75 16.81
N ILE A 1265 33.34 0.03 16.81
CA ILE A 1265 32.34 0.03 17.89
C ILE A 1265 31.78 -1.39 18.10
N LYS A 1266 31.40 -2.06 17.00
CA LYS A 1266 30.89 -3.45 17.01
C LYS A 1266 31.97 -4.52 17.26
N GLY A 1267 33.24 -4.14 17.27
CA GLY A 1267 34.38 -5.04 17.47
C GLY A 1267 34.77 -5.90 16.27
N GLU A 1268 34.45 -5.42 15.06
CA GLU A 1268 34.72 -6.08 13.78
C GLU A 1268 36.14 -5.87 13.23
#